data_AF-A0A4V0HWQ2-F1
#
_entry.id   AF-A0A4V0HWQ2-F1
#
_cell.length_a   1.000
_cell.length_b   1.000
_cell.length_c   1.000
_cell.angle_alpha   90.00
_cell.angle_beta   90.00
_cell.angle_gamma   90.00
#
_symmetry.space_group_name_H-M   'P 1'
#
loop_
_entity.id
_entity.type
_entity.pdbx_description
1 polymer ?
#
loop_
_entity_poly.entity_id
_entity_poly.type
_entity_poly.pdbx_seq_one_letter_code
_entity_poly.pdbx_strand_id
1 'polypeptide(L)'
;MIRLTLRTLLAYIDDTLEPDEARVLGRKVAESEEAQKIIERIKQATRRRGLGSPAATGHDDIGSNPNVVSEYLSDNLDPEQVGELEEACLESDLHLAEVAACHQILTVVLTDPVRVPPTANQRMYKLVGAPASDPRRKPGKTTPVGGVIPTAAERPDADDPDAALLLGMKRFAESDSWAGRAGLVTAVGVVAATLAVAVFLALPRTQPAPPDTSAVSAAVVAPPPAVVAKADPRPADPKKVTEAPEPKKLETPDPKKVEAPEPKKVETPDPKKVDVPDPKGAAVRPEDLVPVAGNEEVGRVESANVIVVSRPTDPAGKWTRLDPAGKPAVRANEQVVALPGYKADVKLATGVAVYLWGNLPEQVVARPALMESRVRFHPPAGGLDGDLTIDAGRVYLTAGKPGGARVRVRVGTEVWDLHLRDEKAEVLVQVATAFVPGTPLGGEKPRTDARLVTVRGSTDFAAPTRFKKFDALPVWSEVAWDSKTGQLSDPHPAPKDELQPSKIPTIDAEFGRSVQKTLSDAQRGLTAPDGVRVLLKERLVMDPSDKFRPGMSPAEVIAILYPTQWAAYAQAAIMDGTDSGELLKDLLDLLSFESRSYVRQAAIVALSNWVARSPDNTEVLVKGCLNKGWERETADLFAQLMRGYSSADMRDRTAAVAGLDKLVEMLDDPRLAVREAALGNLLAFYAGPDTAANRVLVGTDMASRETRAGADPAKVKAWDAFLKAWKEHAEAIKKRITEKK
;
A
#
# COMPACT_ATOMS: atom_id res chain seq x y z
N MET A 1 13.66 12.88 -54.32
CA MET A 1 12.85 12.33 -55.43
C MET A 1 12.26 11.02 -54.96
N ILE A 2 10.93 10.92 -54.82
CA ILE A 2 10.28 9.74 -54.22
C ILE A 2 10.49 8.51 -55.11
N ARG A 3 10.98 7.40 -54.52
CA ARG A 3 11.09 6.07 -55.13
C ARG A 3 9.76 5.31 -54.96
N LEU A 4 9.46 4.38 -55.86
CA LEU A 4 8.35 3.44 -55.71
C LEU A 4 8.87 2.22 -54.93
N THR A 5 8.68 2.21 -53.61
CA THR A 5 9.00 1.07 -52.72
C THR A 5 7.72 0.61 -52.01
N LEU A 6 7.67 -0.62 -51.49
CA LEU A 6 6.50 -1.17 -50.80
C LEU A 6 6.04 -0.24 -49.66
N ARG A 7 6.97 0.31 -48.86
CA ARG A 7 6.61 1.29 -47.80
C ARG A 7 5.87 2.50 -48.36
N THR A 8 6.32 3.07 -49.48
CA THR A 8 5.64 4.23 -50.10
C THR A 8 4.25 3.89 -50.65
N LEU A 9 4.04 2.66 -51.12
CA LEU A 9 2.74 2.19 -51.59
C LEU A 9 1.76 1.98 -50.42
N LEU A 10 2.23 1.46 -49.27
CA LEU A 10 1.42 1.36 -48.05
C LEU A 10 1.04 2.74 -47.51
N ALA A 11 2.01 3.67 -47.44
CA ALA A 11 1.76 5.04 -46.99
C ALA A 11 0.71 5.78 -47.84
N TYR A 12 0.64 5.48 -49.15
CA TYR A 12 -0.37 5.98 -50.08
C TYR A 12 -1.72 5.26 -50.00
N ILE A 13 -1.76 3.99 -49.60
CA ILE A 13 -3.02 3.23 -49.40
C ILE A 13 -3.76 3.72 -48.15
N ASP A 14 -3.03 4.02 -47.07
CA ASP A 14 -3.60 4.41 -45.77
C ASP A 14 -3.60 5.94 -45.53
N ASP A 15 -3.45 6.75 -46.58
CA ASP A 15 -3.58 8.23 -46.58
C ASP A 15 -2.68 8.97 -45.57
N THR A 16 -1.43 8.53 -45.44
CA THR A 16 -0.44 9.07 -44.46
C THR A 16 0.56 10.08 -45.03
N LEU A 17 0.50 10.33 -46.34
CA LEU A 17 1.45 11.21 -47.04
C LEU A 17 0.93 12.65 -47.13
N GLU A 18 1.85 13.62 -47.12
CA GLU A 18 1.49 15.03 -47.33
C GLU A 18 0.79 15.24 -48.69
N PRO A 19 -0.22 16.14 -48.80
CA PRO A 19 -1.10 16.21 -49.96
C PRO A 19 -0.40 16.40 -51.31
N ASP A 20 0.74 17.09 -51.36
CA ASP A 20 1.52 17.27 -52.58
C ASP A 20 2.42 16.06 -52.91
N GLU A 21 2.86 15.30 -51.91
CA GLU A 21 3.57 14.04 -52.12
C GLU A 21 2.62 12.96 -52.63
N ALA A 22 1.43 12.85 -52.04
CA ALA A 22 0.35 11.98 -52.53
C ALA A 22 -0.03 12.27 -54.00
N ARG A 23 -0.09 13.55 -54.40
CA ARG A 23 -0.32 13.97 -55.80
C ARG A 23 0.84 13.64 -56.75
N VAL A 24 2.08 13.56 -56.27
CA VAL A 24 3.24 13.15 -57.08
C VAL A 24 3.30 11.63 -57.20
N LEU A 25 3.08 10.91 -56.09
CA LEU A 25 3.12 9.45 -56.05
C LEU A 25 1.93 8.83 -56.80
N GLY A 26 0.71 9.36 -56.66
CA GLY A 26 -0.47 8.89 -57.39
C GLY A 26 -0.33 9.00 -58.92
N ARG A 27 0.41 10.00 -59.43
CA ARG A 27 0.77 10.07 -60.86
C ARG A 27 1.75 8.97 -61.26
N LYS A 28 2.81 8.75 -60.48
CA LYS A 28 3.75 7.64 -60.72
C LYS A 28 3.09 6.26 -60.66
N VAL A 29 2.09 6.09 -59.78
CA VAL A 29 1.27 4.87 -59.70
C VAL A 29 0.39 4.74 -60.95
N ALA A 30 -0.22 5.82 -61.45
CA ALA A 30 -0.97 5.79 -62.71
C ALA A 30 -0.07 5.48 -63.93
N GLU A 31 1.20 5.89 -63.89
CA GLU A 31 2.21 5.63 -64.93
C GLU A 31 2.85 4.23 -64.83
N SER A 32 2.71 3.50 -63.71
CA SER A 32 3.33 2.19 -63.48
C SER A 32 2.29 1.08 -63.29
N GLU A 33 2.13 0.21 -64.30
CA GLU A 33 1.28 -0.98 -64.17
C GLU A 33 1.71 -1.92 -63.04
N GLU A 34 3.01 -1.99 -62.73
CA GLU A 34 3.56 -2.85 -61.68
C GLU A 34 3.12 -2.38 -60.29
N ALA A 35 3.20 -1.07 -60.03
CA ALA A 35 2.70 -0.47 -58.80
C ALA A 35 1.18 -0.70 -58.63
N GLN A 36 0.41 -0.62 -59.71
CA GLN A 36 -1.03 -0.91 -59.69
C GLN A 36 -1.31 -2.37 -59.30
N LYS A 37 -0.63 -3.33 -59.95
CA LYS A 37 -0.74 -4.77 -59.65
C LYS A 37 -0.37 -5.09 -58.19
N ILE A 38 0.66 -4.43 -57.64
CA ILE A 38 1.04 -4.55 -56.22
C ILE A 38 -0.04 -3.98 -55.29
N ILE A 39 -0.58 -2.79 -55.57
CA ILE A 39 -1.66 -2.17 -54.78
C ILE A 39 -2.92 -3.05 -54.78
N GLU A 40 -3.30 -3.64 -55.92
CA GLU A 40 -4.43 -4.57 -55.99
C GLU A 40 -4.15 -5.84 -55.19
N ARG A 41 -2.94 -6.41 -55.27
CA ARG A 41 -2.54 -7.59 -54.51
C ARG A 41 -2.59 -7.35 -53.00
N ILE A 42 -2.09 -6.20 -52.50
CA ILE A 42 -2.20 -5.79 -51.10
C ILE A 42 -3.68 -5.75 -50.67
N LYS A 43 -4.55 -5.12 -51.47
CA LYS A 43 -5.99 -4.98 -51.19
C LYS A 43 -6.76 -6.32 -51.26
N GLN A 44 -6.24 -7.31 -51.98
CA GLN A 44 -6.79 -8.68 -52.00
C GLN A 44 -6.28 -9.51 -50.82
N ALA A 45 -4.98 -9.47 -50.53
CA ALA A 45 -4.33 -10.23 -49.46
C ALA A 45 -4.90 -9.86 -48.08
N THR A 46 -4.94 -8.57 -47.74
CA THR A 46 -5.51 -8.03 -46.49
C THR A 46 -6.99 -8.38 -46.25
N ARG A 47 -7.74 -8.74 -47.31
CA ARG A 47 -9.16 -9.13 -47.21
C ARG A 47 -9.38 -10.64 -47.13
N ARG A 48 -8.33 -11.45 -47.29
CA ARG A 48 -8.40 -12.91 -47.41
C ARG A 48 -8.47 -13.60 -46.04
N ARG A 49 -9.69 -13.80 -45.53
CA ARG A 49 -10.03 -14.45 -44.23
C ARG A 49 -9.51 -15.90 -44.00
N GLY A 50 -8.65 -16.42 -44.86
CA GLY A 50 -8.01 -17.75 -44.75
C GLY A 50 -6.48 -17.71 -44.71
N LEU A 51 -5.87 -16.51 -44.68
CA LEU A 51 -4.46 -16.36 -44.31
C LEU A 51 -4.33 -16.40 -42.77
N GLY A 52 -3.30 -17.07 -42.26
CA GLY A 52 -2.90 -16.97 -40.86
C GLY A 52 -1.91 -15.83 -40.63
N SER A 53 -1.35 -15.74 -39.42
CA SER A 53 -0.10 -15.00 -39.19
C SER A 53 1.10 -15.91 -39.52
N PRO A 54 2.26 -15.38 -39.96
CA PRO A 54 3.48 -16.16 -40.14
C PRO A 54 3.86 -17.00 -38.92
N ALA A 55 4.38 -18.21 -39.14
CA ALA A 55 4.87 -19.03 -38.06
C ALA A 55 6.18 -18.44 -37.52
N ALA A 56 6.25 -18.12 -36.23
CA ALA A 56 7.46 -17.63 -35.57
C ALA A 56 8.51 -18.77 -35.45
N THR A 57 9.24 -18.98 -36.54
CA THR A 57 10.40 -19.88 -36.66
C THR A 57 11.66 -19.20 -36.07
N GLY A 58 12.85 -19.67 -36.46
CA GLY A 58 14.12 -19.22 -35.88
C GLY A 58 14.42 -17.73 -36.08
N HIS A 59 15.46 -17.25 -35.39
CA HIS A 59 15.86 -15.83 -35.41
C HIS A 59 16.30 -15.31 -36.80
N ASP A 60 16.52 -16.25 -37.72
CA ASP A 60 17.17 -16.07 -39.02
C ASP A 60 16.18 -15.85 -40.18
N ASP A 61 14.86 -16.00 -39.96
CA ASP A 61 13.83 -15.66 -40.97
C ASP A 61 13.41 -14.18 -40.83
N ILE A 62 13.97 -13.36 -41.72
CA ILE A 62 13.74 -11.90 -41.80
C ILE A 62 12.26 -11.55 -42.02
N GLY A 63 11.55 -12.32 -42.84
CA GLY A 63 10.13 -12.06 -43.14
C GLY A 63 9.19 -12.40 -41.99
N SER A 64 9.54 -13.42 -41.19
CA SER A 64 8.72 -13.88 -40.06
C SER A 64 9.11 -13.28 -38.70
N ASN A 65 10.19 -12.48 -38.60
CA ASN A 65 10.67 -11.91 -37.33
C ASN A 65 9.93 -10.61 -36.95
N PRO A 66 9.11 -10.59 -35.87
CA PRO A 66 8.29 -9.41 -35.54
C PRO A 66 9.08 -8.17 -35.15
N ASN A 67 10.34 -8.32 -34.69
CA ASN A 67 11.20 -7.16 -34.38
C ASN A 67 11.57 -6.42 -35.68
N VAL A 68 12.01 -7.17 -36.70
CA VAL A 68 12.43 -6.63 -38.00
C VAL A 68 11.26 -5.95 -38.73
N VAL A 69 10.07 -6.57 -38.71
CA VAL A 69 8.84 -5.95 -39.22
C VAL A 69 8.51 -4.66 -38.46
N SER A 70 8.67 -4.63 -37.13
CA SER A 70 8.43 -3.41 -36.34
C SER A 70 9.45 -2.29 -36.62
N GLU A 71 10.71 -2.63 -36.89
CA GLU A 71 11.78 -1.69 -37.24
C GLU A 71 11.59 -1.15 -38.66
N TYR A 72 11.12 -1.98 -39.60
CA TYR A 72 10.72 -1.56 -40.95
C TYR A 72 9.50 -0.62 -40.93
N LEU A 73 8.48 -0.90 -40.12
CA LEU A 73 7.31 -0.03 -39.95
C LEU A 73 7.63 1.27 -39.19
N SER A 74 8.73 1.30 -38.43
CA SER A 74 9.20 2.47 -37.67
C SER A 74 10.30 3.28 -38.38
N ASP A 75 10.63 2.95 -39.63
CA ASP A 75 11.74 3.52 -40.42
C ASP A 75 13.13 3.49 -39.73
N ASN A 76 13.40 2.41 -38.97
CA ASN A 76 14.65 2.20 -38.24
C ASN A 76 15.49 1.00 -38.75
N LEU A 77 15.01 0.27 -39.77
CA LEU A 77 15.70 -0.89 -40.34
C LEU A 77 16.80 -0.48 -41.35
N ASP A 78 17.88 -1.24 -41.43
CA ASP A 78 19.01 -0.97 -42.34
C ASP A 78 18.60 -1.05 -43.84
N PRO A 79 19.09 -0.15 -44.72
CA PRO A 79 18.76 -0.15 -46.14
C PRO A 79 19.01 -1.46 -46.91
N GLU A 80 19.97 -2.31 -46.49
CA GLU A 80 20.17 -3.61 -47.12
C GLU A 80 19.04 -4.59 -46.72
N GLN A 81 18.72 -4.65 -45.42
CA GLN A 81 17.65 -5.49 -44.87
C GLN A 81 16.25 -5.04 -45.31
N VAL A 82 16.06 -3.74 -45.59
CA VAL A 82 14.83 -3.20 -46.20
C VAL A 82 14.58 -3.83 -47.58
N GLY A 83 15.63 -4.05 -48.38
CA GLY A 83 15.52 -4.70 -49.68
C GLY A 83 15.06 -6.15 -49.56
N GLU A 84 15.72 -6.92 -48.70
CA GLU A 84 15.40 -8.33 -48.43
C GLU A 84 13.97 -8.50 -47.89
N LEU A 85 13.51 -7.60 -47.01
CA LEU A 85 12.15 -7.65 -46.47
C LEU A 85 11.08 -7.21 -47.49
N GLU A 86 11.33 -6.17 -48.31
CA GLU A 86 10.39 -5.81 -49.38
C GLU A 86 10.30 -6.94 -50.43
N GLU A 87 11.39 -7.63 -50.75
CA GLU A 87 11.40 -8.81 -51.63
C GLU A 87 10.62 -9.98 -51.03
N ALA A 88 10.88 -10.37 -49.78
CA ALA A 88 10.12 -11.43 -49.09
C ALA A 88 8.60 -11.14 -49.00
N CYS A 89 8.22 -9.87 -48.82
CA CYS A 89 6.82 -9.45 -48.87
C CYS A 89 6.23 -9.52 -50.30
N LEU A 90 7.01 -9.28 -51.34
CA LEU A 90 6.56 -9.40 -52.72
C LEU A 90 6.53 -10.85 -53.21
N GLU A 91 7.31 -11.77 -52.64
CA GLU A 91 7.14 -13.20 -52.90
C GLU A 91 5.87 -13.75 -52.21
N SER A 92 5.66 -13.43 -50.93
CA SER A 92 4.67 -14.10 -50.08
C SER A 92 3.43 -13.25 -49.74
N ASP A 93 2.25 -13.69 -50.21
CA ASP A 93 0.94 -13.13 -49.84
C ASP A 93 0.71 -13.07 -48.31
N LEU A 94 1.34 -13.99 -47.56
CA LEU A 94 1.21 -14.10 -46.10
C LEU A 94 1.93 -12.94 -45.40
N HIS A 95 3.18 -12.68 -45.79
CA HIS A 95 3.99 -11.58 -45.25
C HIS A 95 3.46 -10.23 -45.73
N LEU A 96 3.02 -10.13 -46.99
CA LEU A 96 2.37 -8.94 -47.54
C LEU A 96 1.09 -8.56 -46.77
N ALA A 97 0.28 -9.55 -46.38
CA ALA A 97 -0.93 -9.32 -45.60
C ALA A 97 -0.61 -8.85 -44.18
N GLU A 98 0.36 -9.47 -43.50
CA GLU A 98 0.74 -9.12 -42.12
C GLU A 98 1.30 -7.69 -42.07
N VAL A 99 2.29 -7.36 -42.92
CA VAL A 99 2.92 -6.02 -42.94
C VAL A 99 1.92 -4.93 -43.29
N ALA A 100 1.04 -5.16 -44.26
CA ALA A 100 0.00 -4.20 -44.64
C ALA A 100 -1.07 -4.04 -43.54
N ALA A 101 -1.49 -5.12 -42.89
CA ALA A 101 -2.44 -5.05 -41.78
C ALA A 101 -1.84 -4.34 -40.55
N CYS A 102 -0.57 -4.60 -40.22
CA CYS A 102 0.14 -3.89 -39.16
C CYS A 102 0.27 -2.40 -39.46
N HIS A 103 0.59 -2.01 -40.70
CA HIS A 103 0.61 -0.61 -41.12
C HIS A 103 -0.78 0.05 -40.93
N GLN A 104 -1.84 -0.58 -41.45
CA GLN A 104 -3.22 -0.07 -41.32
C GLN A 104 -3.69 0.03 -39.86
N ILE A 105 -3.27 -0.90 -38.98
CA ILE A 105 -3.59 -0.82 -37.54
C ILE A 105 -2.85 0.35 -36.89
N LEU A 106 -1.59 0.59 -37.24
CA LEU A 106 -0.81 1.71 -36.69
C LEU A 106 -1.41 3.07 -37.08
N THR A 107 -1.86 3.27 -38.32
CA THR A 107 -2.46 4.54 -38.75
C THR A 107 -3.78 4.84 -38.02
N VAL A 108 -4.61 3.81 -37.79
CA VAL A 108 -5.84 3.94 -36.98
C VAL A 108 -5.50 4.27 -35.52
N VAL A 109 -4.54 3.56 -34.91
CA VAL A 109 -4.15 3.76 -33.50
C VAL A 109 -3.48 5.11 -33.25
N LEU A 110 -2.75 5.65 -34.23
CA LEU A 110 -2.18 7.01 -34.18
C LEU A 110 -3.26 8.10 -34.28
N THR A 111 -4.43 7.79 -34.84
CA THR A 111 -5.53 8.75 -35.04
C THR A 111 -6.47 8.84 -33.83
N ASP A 112 -6.83 7.72 -33.19
CA ASP A 112 -7.39 7.70 -31.83
C ASP A 112 -6.86 6.47 -31.06
N PRO A 113 -6.20 6.66 -29.90
CA PRO A 113 -5.52 5.58 -29.20
C PRO A 113 -6.51 4.56 -28.62
N VAL A 114 -6.45 3.34 -29.14
CA VAL A 114 -7.30 2.21 -28.71
C VAL A 114 -7.18 1.97 -27.20
N ARG A 115 -8.28 2.19 -26.48
CA ARG A 115 -8.37 1.99 -25.02
C ARG A 115 -8.30 0.50 -24.65
N VAL A 116 -7.11 0.01 -24.30
CA VAL A 116 -6.92 -1.36 -23.79
C VAL A 116 -7.20 -1.40 -22.27
N PRO A 117 -8.18 -2.18 -21.78
CA PRO A 117 -8.44 -2.31 -20.34
C PRO A 117 -7.21 -2.85 -19.59
N PRO A 118 -6.88 -2.36 -18.38
CA PRO A 118 -5.71 -2.82 -17.63
C PRO A 118 -5.69 -4.34 -17.38
N THR A 119 -6.86 -4.93 -17.16
CA THR A 119 -7.04 -6.39 -17.00
C THR A 119 -6.76 -7.18 -18.28
N ALA A 120 -7.05 -6.62 -19.46
CA ALA A 120 -6.74 -7.22 -20.75
C ALA A 120 -5.23 -7.16 -21.04
N ASN A 121 -4.60 -6.01 -20.79
CA ASN A 121 -3.15 -5.82 -20.89
C ASN A 121 -2.40 -6.82 -19.98
N GLN A 122 -2.78 -6.89 -18.69
CA GLN A 122 -2.19 -7.85 -17.75
C GLN A 122 -2.46 -9.33 -18.10
N ARG A 123 -3.51 -9.65 -18.86
CA ARG A 123 -3.75 -11.00 -19.38
C ARG A 123 -2.84 -11.30 -20.56
N MET A 124 -2.69 -10.36 -21.49
CA MET A 124 -1.84 -10.49 -22.68
C MET A 124 -0.40 -10.86 -22.31
N TYR A 125 0.21 -10.13 -21.36
CA TYR A 125 1.57 -10.43 -20.85
C TYR A 125 1.70 -11.76 -20.08
N LYS A 126 0.59 -12.47 -19.81
CA LYS A 126 0.57 -13.81 -19.19
C LYS A 126 0.28 -14.93 -20.19
N LEU A 127 -0.06 -14.61 -21.45
CA LEU A 127 -0.31 -15.62 -22.50
C LEU A 127 0.97 -16.15 -23.15
N VAL A 128 2.05 -15.36 -23.14
CA VAL A 128 3.34 -15.70 -23.77
C VAL A 128 4.38 -15.96 -22.67
N GLY A 129 5.14 -17.06 -22.80
CA GLY A 129 6.23 -17.39 -21.88
C GLY A 129 7.54 -16.69 -22.23
N ALA A 130 8.41 -16.54 -21.23
CA ALA A 130 9.81 -16.18 -21.47
C ALA A 130 10.50 -17.27 -22.32
N PRO A 131 11.39 -16.92 -23.26
CA PRO A 131 12.07 -15.63 -23.40
C PRO A 131 11.32 -14.58 -24.24
N ALA A 132 10.21 -14.92 -24.92
CA ALA A 132 9.52 -13.99 -25.81
C ALA A 132 8.82 -12.84 -25.05
N SER A 133 8.41 -13.06 -23.79
CA SER A 133 7.96 -12.02 -22.88
C SER A 133 9.05 -11.67 -21.85
N ASP A 134 9.78 -10.55 -22.08
CA ASP A 134 10.59 -9.90 -21.04
C ASP A 134 9.98 -8.55 -20.65
N PRO A 135 9.26 -8.46 -19.50
CA PRO A 135 8.75 -7.21 -18.95
C PRO A 135 9.83 -6.18 -18.55
N ARG A 136 11.12 -6.52 -18.69
CA ARG A 136 12.26 -5.66 -18.35
C ARG A 136 12.97 -5.08 -19.60
N ARG A 137 12.67 -5.58 -20.80
CA ARG A 137 13.22 -5.04 -22.06
C ARG A 137 12.68 -3.62 -22.26
N LYS A 138 13.53 -2.62 -22.06
CA LYS A 138 13.17 -1.21 -22.29
C LYS A 138 12.90 -0.99 -23.78
N PRO A 139 11.85 -0.24 -24.16
CA PRO A 139 11.66 0.16 -25.55
C PRO A 139 12.83 1.03 -26.03
N GLY A 140 13.02 1.08 -27.36
CA GLY A 140 14.02 1.93 -28.00
C GLY A 140 13.85 3.40 -27.63
N LYS A 141 14.95 4.17 -27.70
CA LYS A 141 14.97 5.59 -27.28
C LYS A 141 14.37 6.57 -28.28
N THR A 142 13.89 6.09 -29.42
CA THR A 142 13.27 6.88 -30.49
C THR A 142 11.78 7.10 -30.23
N THR A 143 11.35 8.36 -30.20
CA THR A 143 9.93 8.70 -30.35
C THR A 143 9.39 8.17 -31.68
N PRO A 144 8.14 7.67 -31.74
CA PRO A 144 7.51 7.33 -33.02
C PRO A 144 7.40 8.57 -33.90
N VAL A 145 7.51 8.37 -35.22
CA VAL A 145 7.34 9.42 -36.22
C VAL A 145 5.85 9.55 -36.55
N GLY A 146 5.34 10.79 -36.57
CA GLY A 146 3.95 11.11 -36.92
C GLY A 146 3.03 11.28 -35.71
N GLY A 147 2.34 12.43 -35.65
CA GLY A 147 1.31 12.74 -34.66
C GLY A 147 1.80 13.49 -33.42
N VAL A 148 1.34 14.74 -33.24
CA VAL A 148 1.42 15.43 -31.95
C VAL A 148 0.37 14.82 -31.03
N ILE A 149 0.80 14.07 -30.00
CA ILE A 149 -0.10 13.54 -28.97
C ILE A 149 -0.81 14.72 -28.30
N PRO A 150 -2.16 14.83 -28.38
CA PRO A 150 -2.88 15.88 -27.67
C PRO A 150 -2.68 15.74 -26.16
N THR A 151 -2.45 16.85 -25.46
CA THR A 151 -2.22 16.84 -24.02
C THR A 151 -3.40 16.21 -23.28
N ALA A 152 -3.12 15.24 -22.41
CA ALA A 152 -4.11 14.40 -21.72
C ALA A 152 -5.09 15.13 -20.76
N ALA A 153 -5.11 16.46 -20.77
CA ALA A 153 -5.94 17.30 -19.90
C ALA A 153 -7.43 17.39 -20.33
N GLU A 154 -7.80 16.93 -21.53
CA GLU A 154 -9.13 17.15 -22.12
C GLU A 154 -10.09 15.93 -22.12
N ARG A 155 -9.74 14.80 -21.49
CA ARG A 155 -10.60 13.60 -21.45
C ARG A 155 -10.91 13.17 -20.01
N PRO A 156 -12.00 13.67 -19.37
CA PRO A 156 -12.34 13.37 -17.96
C PRO A 156 -12.73 11.91 -17.70
N ASP A 157 -13.14 11.18 -18.73
CA ASP A 157 -13.74 9.85 -18.62
C ASP A 157 -12.65 8.75 -18.63
N ALA A 158 -11.71 8.81 -17.68
CA ALA A 158 -10.54 7.94 -17.60
C ALA A 158 -10.67 6.80 -16.56
N ASP A 159 -11.40 7.03 -15.47
CA ASP A 159 -11.38 6.15 -14.27
C ASP A 159 -12.53 5.12 -14.20
N ASP A 160 -13.49 5.13 -15.14
CA ASP A 160 -14.57 4.14 -15.19
C ASP A 160 -14.16 2.90 -16.02
N PRO A 161 -14.01 1.71 -15.40
CA PRO A 161 -13.60 0.49 -16.11
C PRO A 161 -14.63 -0.01 -17.14
N ASP A 162 -15.90 0.43 -17.04
CA ASP A 162 -16.98 0.04 -17.97
C ASP A 162 -17.20 1.07 -19.09
N ALA A 163 -16.57 2.26 -19.05
CA ALA A 163 -16.78 3.29 -20.08
C ALA A 163 -16.45 2.83 -21.51
N ALA A 164 -15.54 1.86 -21.65
CA ALA A 164 -15.23 1.22 -22.93
C ALA A 164 -16.39 0.37 -23.49
N LEU A 165 -17.29 -0.14 -22.64
CA LEU A 165 -18.48 -0.90 -23.03
C LEU A 165 -19.68 -0.01 -23.40
N LEU A 166 -19.64 1.28 -23.03
CA LEU A 166 -20.74 2.23 -23.20
C LEU A 166 -20.65 3.07 -24.50
N LEU A 167 -19.66 2.82 -25.36
CA LEU A 167 -19.48 3.50 -26.66
C LEU A 167 -19.54 5.05 -26.58
N GLY A 168 -19.03 5.61 -25.48
CA GLY A 168 -19.01 7.06 -25.22
C GLY A 168 -20.28 7.64 -24.57
N MET A 169 -21.29 6.83 -24.25
CA MET A 169 -22.47 7.27 -23.50
C MET A 169 -22.18 7.33 -21.99
N LYS A 170 -22.48 8.46 -21.34
CA LYS A 170 -22.28 8.63 -19.88
C LYS A 170 -23.35 7.91 -19.06
N ARG A 171 -22.97 7.44 -17.86
CA ARG A 171 -23.90 6.86 -16.88
C ARG A 171 -24.88 7.92 -16.35
N PHE A 172 -26.16 7.81 -16.71
CA PHE A 172 -27.21 8.76 -16.31
C PHE A 172 -27.49 8.84 -14.78
N ALA A 173 -26.90 7.96 -13.98
CA ALA A 173 -27.07 7.93 -12.53
C ALA A 173 -26.36 9.08 -11.79
N GLU A 174 -25.30 9.66 -12.37
CA GLU A 174 -24.44 10.66 -11.71
C GLU A 174 -24.79 12.11 -12.08
N SER A 175 -26.07 12.38 -12.34
CA SER A 175 -26.56 13.76 -12.46
C SER A 175 -26.79 14.37 -11.08
N ASP A 176 -25.78 15.09 -10.57
CA ASP A 176 -25.80 15.76 -9.26
C ASP A 176 -26.70 17.02 -9.21
N SER A 177 -27.47 17.27 -10.28
CA SER A 177 -28.51 18.31 -10.31
C SER A 177 -29.90 17.75 -10.04
N TRP A 178 -30.66 18.49 -9.23
CA TRP A 178 -32.09 18.26 -8.98
C TRP A 178 -32.91 18.05 -10.28
N ALA A 179 -32.58 18.80 -11.34
CA ALA A 179 -33.23 18.70 -12.64
C ALA A 179 -33.02 17.34 -13.34
N GLY A 180 -31.82 16.78 -13.27
CA GLY A 180 -31.52 15.46 -13.86
C GLY A 180 -32.31 14.33 -13.19
N ARG A 181 -32.37 14.35 -11.85
CA ARG A 181 -33.15 13.39 -11.06
C ARG A 181 -34.67 13.53 -11.31
N ALA A 182 -35.18 14.76 -11.43
CA ALA A 182 -36.57 14.99 -11.81
C ALA A 182 -36.91 14.40 -13.19
N GLY A 183 -36.04 14.59 -14.18
CA GLY A 183 -36.21 14.03 -15.52
C GLY A 183 -36.34 12.50 -15.54
N LEU A 184 -35.55 11.80 -14.72
CA LEU A 184 -35.62 10.33 -14.62
C LEU A 184 -36.94 9.86 -13.99
N VAL A 185 -37.45 10.53 -12.95
CA VAL A 185 -38.76 10.23 -12.36
C VAL A 185 -39.88 10.48 -13.37
N THR A 186 -39.80 11.55 -14.16
CA THR A 186 -40.78 11.82 -15.24
C THR A 186 -40.71 10.78 -16.35
N ALA A 187 -39.52 10.38 -16.79
CA ALA A 187 -39.35 9.35 -17.83
C ALA A 187 -39.88 7.98 -17.38
N VAL A 188 -39.56 7.54 -16.15
CA VAL A 188 -40.10 6.30 -15.57
C VAL A 188 -41.63 6.40 -15.41
N GLY A 189 -42.16 7.56 -15.01
CA GLY A 189 -43.60 7.81 -14.94
C GLY A 189 -44.30 7.70 -16.30
N VAL A 190 -43.72 8.24 -17.37
CA VAL A 190 -44.24 8.12 -18.74
C VAL A 190 -44.19 6.67 -19.22
N VAL A 191 -43.08 5.94 -19.00
CA VAL A 191 -42.99 4.52 -19.34
C VAL A 191 -44.04 3.71 -18.58
N ALA A 192 -44.16 3.89 -17.27
CA ALA A 192 -45.17 3.21 -16.45
C ALA A 192 -46.61 3.53 -16.91
N ALA A 193 -46.91 4.78 -17.26
CA ALA A 193 -48.21 5.18 -17.78
C ALA A 193 -48.53 4.55 -19.14
N THR A 194 -47.58 4.55 -20.08
CA THR A 194 -47.78 3.88 -21.39
C THR A 194 -47.96 2.36 -21.25
N LEU A 195 -47.23 1.73 -20.32
CA LEU A 195 -47.34 0.30 -20.03
C LEU A 195 -48.69 -0.03 -19.35
N ALA A 196 -49.17 0.82 -18.44
CA ALA A 196 -50.50 0.70 -17.84
C ALA A 196 -51.63 0.87 -18.89
N VAL A 197 -51.49 1.81 -19.83
CA VAL A 197 -52.42 1.97 -20.95
C VAL A 197 -52.40 0.74 -21.87
N ALA A 198 -51.22 0.19 -22.18
CA ALA A 198 -51.10 -1.04 -22.97
C ALA A 198 -51.80 -2.23 -22.29
N VAL A 199 -51.62 -2.41 -20.98
CA VAL A 199 -52.32 -3.45 -20.20
C VAL A 199 -53.83 -3.21 -20.17
N PHE A 200 -54.29 -1.96 -19.99
CA PHE A 200 -55.71 -1.60 -20.00
C PHE A 200 -56.40 -1.84 -21.36
N LEU A 201 -55.66 -1.70 -22.47
CA LEU A 201 -56.12 -2.02 -23.82
C LEU A 201 -56.06 -3.53 -24.12
N ALA A 202 -55.18 -4.28 -23.45
CA ALA A 202 -55.04 -5.74 -23.61
C ALA A 202 -56.05 -6.56 -22.78
N LEU A 203 -56.80 -5.95 -21.86
CA LEU A 203 -57.81 -6.65 -21.05
C LEU A 203 -59.14 -6.86 -21.83
N PRO A 204 -59.54 -8.10 -22.12
CA PRO A 204 -60.79 -8.37 -22.84
C PRO A 204 -62.02 -8.02 -21.99
N ARG A 205 -62.84 -7.09 -22.47
CA ARG A 205 -63.95 -6.47 -21.70
C ARG A 205 -65.22 -7.32 -21.56
N THR A 206 -65.23 -8.57 -22.00
CA THR A 206 -66.39 -9.46 -21.93
C THR A 206 -65.97 -10.90 -21.65
N GLN A 207 -66.34 -11.43 -20.47
CA GLN A 207 -66.37 -12.87 -20.23
C GLN A 207 -67.70 -13.45 -20.74
N PRO A 208 -67.70 -14.50 -21.56
CA PRO A 208 -68.82 -15.43 -21.64
C PRO A 208 -68.90 -16.21 -20.33
N ALA A 209 -70.06 -16.24 -19.68
CA ALA A 209 -70.27 -17.07 -18.49
C ALA A 209 -70.31 -18.57 -18.87
N PRO A 210 -69.81 -19.48 -18.01
CA PRO A 210 -69.89 -20.91 -18.27
C PRO A 210 -71.34 -21.42 -18.12
N PRO A 211 -71.80 -22.36 -18.96
CA PRO A 211 -73.04 -23.08 -18.73
C PRO A 211 -72.86 -24.19 -17.67
N ASP A 212 -73.78 -24.28 -16.73
CA ASP A 212 -73.86 -25.39 -15.77
C ASP A 212 -74.50 -26.65 -16.36
N THR A 213 -74.11 -27.81 -15.82
CA THR A 213 -74.64 -29.16 -16.13
C THR A 213 -74.31 -29.70 -17.54
N SER A 214 -74.27 -31.01 -17.80
CA SER A 214 -74.59 -32.18 -16.97
C SER A 214 -73.62 -33.36 -17.15
N ALA A 215 -73.70 -34.32 -16.24
CA ALA A 215 -72.84 -35.51 -16.12
C ALA A 215 -73.08 -36.61 -17.18
N VAL A 216 -72.22 -37.66 -17.12
CA VAL A 216 -72.42 -39.10 -17.47
C VAL A 216 -71.48 -39.69 -18.56
N SER A 217 -70.98 -40.92 -18.28
CA SER A 217 -70.36 -41.94 -19.17
C SER A 217 -68.90 -41.82 -19.66
N ALA A 218 -67.97 -41.95 -18.70
CA ALA A 218 -67.02 -43.08 -18.55
C ALA A 218 -66.39 -43.83 -19.76
N ALA A 219 -65.04 -43.78 -19.84
CA ALA A 219 -64.10 -44.91 -20.02
C ALA A 219 -62.73 -44.47 -19.39
N VAL A 220 -62.10 -45.15 -18.43
CA VAL A 220 -61.37 -46.46 -18.51
C VAL A 220 -60.19 -46.34 -19.51
N VAL A 221 -58.90 -46.42 -19.13
CA VAL A 221 -58.20 -47.16 -18.05
C VAL A 221 -57.22 -46.29 -17.23
N ALA A 222 -56.92 -46.66 -15.98
CA ALA A 222 -55.74 -46.21 -15.22
C ALA A 222 -55.07 -47.41 -14.48
N PRO A 223 -53.74 -47.41 -14.25
CA PRO A 223 -53.05 -48.45 -13.47
C PRO A 223 -53.18 -48.25 -11.93
N PRO A 224 -53.04 -49.30 -11.10
CA PRO A 224 -53.62 -49.32 -9.74
C PRO A 224 -52.64 -49.10 -8.55
N PRO A 225 -53.15 -48.66 -7.40
CA PRO A 225 -52.56 -48.81 -6.06
C PRO A 225 -53.30 -49.87 -5.19
N ALA A 226 -52.85 -50.04 -3.92
CA ALA A 226 -53.56 -50.70 -2.78
C ALA A 226 -53.54 -52.27 -2.73
N VAL A 227 -53.70 -53.01 -1.60
CA VAL A 227 -53.72 -52.70 -0.13
C VAL A 227 -53.56 -53.95 0.80
N VAL A 228 -52.88 -53.76 1.96
CA VAL A 228 -52.93 -54.40 3.33
C VAL A 228 -53.56 -55.80 3.63
N ALA A 229 -52.85 -56.62 4.43
CA ALA A 229 -53.33 -57.42 5.60
C ALA A 229 -52.14 -57.74 6.56
N LYS A 230 -52.06 -57.26 7.83
CA LYS A 230 -52.68 -57.72 9.12
C LYS A 230 -52.21 -59.12 9.60
N ALA A 231 -51.85 -59.39 10.86
CA ALA A 231 -52.38 -58.83 12.14
C ALA A 231 -51.40 -58.82 13.37
N ASP A 232 -51.89 -58.25 14.48
CA ASP A 232 -51.32 -57.90 15.81
C ASP A 232 -51.22 -59.11 16.82
N PRO A 233 -50.88 -59.01 18.17
CA PRO A 233 -50.93 -57.81 19.04
C PRO A 233 -50.05 -57.65 20.35
N ARG A 234 -49.77 -56.36 20.71
CA ARG A 234 -49.82 -55.70 22.07
C ARG A 234 -48.97 -56.19 23.28
N PRO A 235 -48.85 -55.41 24.41
CA PRO A 235 -48.87 -53.94 24.68
C PRO A 235 -47.63 -53.54 25.57
N ALA A 236 -47.53 -52.58 26.52
CA ALA A 236 -48.35 -51.48 27.08
C ALA A 236 -47.48 -50.37 27.76
N ASP A 237 -47.86 -49.10 27.56
CA ASP A 237 -47.95 -47.90 28.46
C ASP A 237 -46.92 -47.49 29.57
N PRO A 238 -46.90 -46.20 30.01
CA PRO A 238 -45.76 -45.58 30.72
C PRO A 238 -46.07 -44.99 32.14
N LYS A 239 -45.05 -44.46 32.82
CA LYS A 239 -45.20 -43.42 33.88
C LYS A 239 -43.95 -42.56 34.13
N LYS A 240 -44.03 -41.66 35.12
CA LYS A 240 -43.28 -40.39 35.29
C LYS A 240 -42.80 -40.23 36.74
N VAL A 241 -41.83 -39.32 36.96
CA VAL A 241 -41.52 -38.50 38.17
C VAL A 241 -40.05 -38.60 38.62
N THR A 242 -39.54 -37.45 39.09
CA THR A 242 -38.20 -37.12 39.58
C THR A 242 -38.01 -37.40 41.07
N GLU A 243 -36.77 -37.67 41.51
CA GLU A 243 -36.17 -36.94 42.65
C GLU A 243 -34.63 -37.05 42.73
N ALA A 244 -34.04 -36.17 43.55
CA ALA A 244 -32.64 -36.02 43.97
C ALA A 244 -32.70 -35.57 45.47
N PRO A 245 -31.61 -35.25 46.23
CA PRO A 245 -30.19 -35.06 45.89
C PRO A 245 -29.28 -35.94 46.80
N GLU A 246 -28.16 -35.61 47.48
CA GLU A 246 -27.38 -34.38 47.69
C GLU A 246 -25.82 -34.62 47.81
N PRO A 247 -24.95 -34.04 48.69
CA PRO A 247 -23.70 -33.48 48.15
C PRO A 247 -22.35 -33.88 48.82
N LYS A 248 -21.27 -33.26 48.29
CA LYS A 248 -20.09 -32.61 48.93
C LYS A 248 -19.91 -32.82 50.46
N LYS A 249 -18.70 -32.85 51.04
CA LYS A 249 -17.42 -32.17 50.72
C LYS A 249 -16.28 -32.82 51.54
N LEU A 250 -15.00 -32.60 51.21
CA LEU A 250 -13.97 -32.30 52.24
C LEU A 250 -12.72 -31.63 51.63
N GLU A 251 -11.87 -31.05 52.49
CA GLU A 251 -10.60 -30.39 52.18
C GLU A 251 -9.44 -31.01 52.99
N THR A 252 -8.21 -30.52 52.75
CA THR A 252 -6.91 -30.80 53.41
C THR A 252 -6.91 -30.61 54.94
N PRO A 253 -5.91 -31.09 55.75
CA PRO A 253 -4.45 -31.14 55.44
C PRO A 253 -3.56 -32.25 56.09
N ASP A 254 -2.25 -32.21 55.78
CA ASP A 254 -1.14 -32.90 56.50
C ASP A 254 -0.98 -32.42 57.96
N PRO A 255 -0.33 -33.20 58.86
CA PRO A 255 1.11 -32.93 59.14
C PRO A 255 1.97 -34.09 59.74
N LYS A 256 3.28 -34.17 59.41
CA LYS A 256 4.44 -34.00 60.37
C LYS A 256 5.83 -34.47 59.87
N LYS A 257 6.80 -33.58 60.16
CA LYS A 257 8.26 -33.69 60.37
C LYS A 257 8.70 -35.03 61.04
N VAL A 258 9.89 -35.61 60.76
CA VAL A 258 11.18 -35.29 61.45
C VAL A 258 12.45 -35.86 60.77
N GLU A 259 13.45 -34.98 60.64
CA GLU A 259 14.93 -35.14 60.58
C GLU A 259 15.66 -35.98 59.49
N ALA A 260 16.95 -35.66 59.32
CA ALA A 260 17.91 -36.19 58.35
C ALA A 260 19.20 -36.65 59.10
N PRO A 261 20.18 -37.27 58.42
CA PRO A 261 21.26 -36.42 57.87
C PRO A 261 21.90 -36.90 56.55
N GLU A 262 22.66 -36.00 55.92
CA GLU A 262 23.73 -36.30 54.93
C GLU A 262 25.00 -36.85 55.65
N PRO A 263 26.20 -37.10 55.03
CA PRO A 263 26.60 -36.87 53.63
C PRO A 263 27.57 -37.91 52.99
N LYS A 264 28.04 -37.61 51.76
CA LYS A 264 29.33 -38.04 51.12
C LYS A 264 29.45 -39.54 50.72
N LYS A 265 30.23 -39.93 49.69
CA LYS A 265 30.84 -39.25 48.51
C LYS A 265 31.45 -40.34 47.60
N VAL A 266 31.44 -40.19 46.26
CA VAL A 266 32.28 -40.98 45.29
C VAL A 266 31.86 -42.49 45.24
N GLU A 267 32.02 -43.29 44.18
CA GLU A 267 32.87 -43.27 42.96
C GLU A 267 32.09 -43.81 41.73
N THR A 268 32.45 -43.40 40.51
CA THR A 268 32.00 -44.05 39.25
C THR A 268 33.00 -45.12 38.80
N PRO A 269 32.52 -46.22 38.18
CA PRO A 269 32.86 -46.39 36.76
C PRO A 269 31.74 -46.96 35.88
N ASP A 270 31.63 -46.44 34.66
CA ASP A 270 30.87 -47.04 33.55
C ASP A 270 31.43 -48.42 33.15
N PRO A 271 30.59 -49.32 32.60
CA PRO A 271 30.58 -49.41 31.14
C PRO A 271 29.19 -49.62 30.50
N LYS A 272 28.75 -48.60 29.75
CA LYS A 272 27.99 -48.66 28.48
C LYS A 272 26.95 -49.79 28.28
N LYS A 273 25.68 -49.42 28.09
CA LYS A 273 24.80 -50.16 27.18
C LYS A 273 23.74 -49.32 26.43
N VAL A 274 24.14 -48.88 25.24
CA VAL A 274 23.30 -48.58 24.05
C VAL A 274 22.18 -47.54 24.24
N ASP A 275 22.42 -46.35 23.69
CA ASP A 275 21.37 -45.36 23.43
C ASP A 275 20.32 -45.89 22.43
N VAL A 276 19.04 -45.68 22.76
CA VAL A 276 17.96 -45.59 21.77
C VAL A 276 17.63 -44.11 21.63
N PRO A 277 17.80 -43.49 20.44
CA PRO A 277 17.56 -42.05 20.29
C PRO A 277 16.08 -41.70 20.47
N ASP A 278 15.76 -41.10 21.61
CA ASP A 278 14.43 -40.55 21.92
C ASP A 278 14.26 -39.22 21.15
N PRO A 279 13.36 -39.10 20.16
CA PRO A 279 13.34 -38.00 19.19
C PRO A 279 12.68 -36.73 19.74
N LYS A 280 13.18 -36.22 20.87
CA LYS A 280 12.81 -34.92 21.41
C LYS A 280 13.52 -33.83 20.63
N GLY A 281 12.73 -33.04 19.89
CA GLY A 281 13.24 -31.83 19.24
C GLY A 281 13.93 -30.92 20.25
N ALA A 282 15.10 -30.40 19.88
CA ALA A 282 15.95 -29.64 20.81
C ALA A 282 15.18 -28.45 21.41
N ALA A 283 14.98 -28.47 22.72
CA ALA A 283 14.43 -27.34 23.44
C ALA A 283 15.42 -26.18 23.35
N VAL A 284 15.01 -25.09 22.70
CA VAL A 284 15.82 -23.86 22.58
C VAL A 284 16.16 -23.38 23.99
N ARG A 285 17.45 -23.32 24.33
CA ARG A 285 17.87 -22.97 25.69
C ARG A 285 17.67 -21.46 25.90
N PRO A 286 17.44 -20.97 27.13
CA PRO A 286 17.28 -19.54 27.38
C PRO A 286 18.48 -18.70 26.90
N GLU A 287 19.68 -19.27 26.99
CA GLU A 287 20.93 -18.72 26.47
C GLU A 287 20.96 -18.60 24.92
N ASP A 288 20.30 -19.52 24.19
CA ASP A 288 20.21 -19.47 22.72
C ASP A 288 19.28 -18.35 22.22
N LEU A 289 18.44 -17.74 23.09
CA LEU A 289 17.48 -16.69 22.71
C LEU A 289 18.08 -15.28 22.75
N VAL A 290 19.16 -15.07 23.50
CA VAL A 290 19.83 -13.77 23.65
C VAL A 290 20.50 -13.36 22.32
N PRO A 291 20.45 -12.10 21.89
CA PRO A 291 21.18 -11.66 20.69
C PRO A 291 22.70 -11.78 20.86
N VAL A 292 23.40 -12.25 19.83
CA VAL A 292 24.86 -12.43 19.89
C VAL A 292 25.58 -11.07 19.85
N ALA A 293 26.44 -10.83 20.83
CA ALA A 293 27.30 -9.65 20.86
C ALA A 293 28.44 -9.77 19.82
N GLY A 294 28.69 -8.70 19.08
CA GLY A 294 29.70 -8.65 18.02
C GLY A 294 29.62 -7.35 17.21
N ASN A 295 30.66 -7.08 16.42
CA ASN A 295 30.78 -5.93 15.51
C ASN A 295 31.46 -6.37 14.18
N GLU A 296 31.01 -7.51 13.67
CA GLU A 296 31.40 -8.06 12.37
C GLU A 296 30.45 -7.61 11.26
N GLU A 297 30.83 -7.80 9.99
CA GLU A 297 29.97 -7.48 8.85
C GLU A 297 28.95 -8.63 8.63
N VAL A 298 27.67 -8.35 8.84
CA VAL A 298 26.57 -9.34 8.74
C VAL A 298 25.78 -9.23 7.44
N GLY A 299 25.89 -8.11 6.73
CA GLY A 299 25.20 -7.89 5.45
C GLY A 299 25.62 -6.60 4.73
N ARG A 300 24.95 -6.30 3.62
CA ARG A 300 25.21 -5.11 2.79
C ARG A 300 23.91 -4.49 2.28
N VAL A 301 23.86 -3.16 2.17
CA VAL A 301 22.81 -2.44 1.43
C VAL A 301 23.06 -2.61 -0.08
N GLU A 302 22.09 -3.15 -0.83
CA GLU A 302 22.19 -3.31 -2.30
C GLU A 302 21.48 -2.18 -3.08
N SER A 303 20.42 -1.57 -2.55
CA SER A 303 19.63 -0.55 -3.29
C SER A 303 20.36 0.77 -3.44
N ALA A 304 20.61 1.19 -4.69
CA ALA A 304 21.08 2.55 -5.00
C ALA A 304 19.97 3.62 -4.79
N ASN A 305 20.36 4.89 -4.72
CA ASN A 305 19.47 6.06 -4.61
C ASN A 305 18.60 6.13 -3.33
N VAL A 306 18.99 5.42 -2.26
CA VAL A 306 18.37 5.48 -0.93
C VAL A 306 19.22 6.27 0.07
N ILE A 307 18.62 6.71 1.19
CA ILE A 307 19.36 7.02 2.42
C ILE A 307 19.02 5.98 3.48
N VAL A 308 19.96 5.06 3.70
CA VAL A 308 20.05 4.21 4.89
C VAL A 308 21.21 4.72 5.74
N VAL A 309 21.01 4.83 7.05
CA VAL A 309 22.06 5.23 8.00
C VAL A 309 22.24 4.16 9.07
N SER A 310 23.48 3.94 9.52
CA SER A 310 23.79 3.16 10.72
C SER A 310 24.26 4.04 11.87
N ARG A 311 24.08 3.55 13.10
CA ARG A 311 24.71 4.10 14.31
C ARG A 311 25.26 2.95 15.16
N PRO A 312 26.52 3.02 15.62
CA PRO A 312 27.05 2.14 16.66
C PRO A 312 26.21 2.18 17.94
N THR A 313 26.23 1.10 18.72
CA THR A 313 25.55 1.02 20.03
C THR A 313 26.17 1.93 21.11
N ASP A 314 27.33 2.53 20.83
CA ASP A 314 28.01 3.52 21.65
C ASP A 314 27.18 4.83 21.74
N PRO A 315 26.91 5.37 22.95
CA PRO A 315 26.31 6.69 23.14
C PRO A 315 27.01 7.85 22.40
N ALA A 316 28.31 7.75 22.12
CA ALA A 316 29.08 8.70 21.33
C ALA A 316 29.08 8.39 19.80
N GLY A 317 28.50 7.27 19.38
CA GLY A 317 28.44 6.84 17.99
C GLY A 317 27.65 7.82 17.12
N LYS A 318 28.22 8.23 15.98
CA LYS A 318 27.58 9.10 14.99
C LYS A 318 26.75 8.30 13.98
N TRP A 319 25.70 8.94 13.45
CA TRP A 319 24.97 8.46 12.28
C TRP A 319 25.85 8.52 11.03
N THR A 320 25.97 7.40 10.32
CA THR A 320 26.78 7.26 9.10
C THR A 320 25.93 6.67 7.97
N ARG A 321 25.94 7.27 6.77
CA ARG A 321 25.30 6.72 5.57
C ARG A 321 25.93 5.39 5.18
N LEU A 322 25.11 4.36 5.03
CA LEU A 322 25.47 3.13 4.34
C LEU A 322 25.24 3.35 2.84
N ASP A 323 26.31 3.28 2.05
CA ASP A 323 26.27 3.62 0.63
C ASP A 323 26.75 2.47 -0.28
N PRO A 324 25.93 1.97 -1.22
CA PRO A 324 26.29 0.92 -2.18
C PRO A 324 27.57 1.16 -2.97
N ALA A 325 27.92 2.40 -3.28
CA ALA A 325 29.10 2.73 -4.09
C ALA A 325 30.38 2.96 -3.26
N GLY A 326 30.30 2.91 -1.92
CA GLY A 326 31.45 3.20 -1.05
C GLY A 326 31.54 2.32 0.20
N LYS A 327 30.55 2.40 1.10
CA LYS A 327 30.52 1.66 2.37
C LYS A 327 29.11 1.09 2.63
N PRO A 328 28.73 -0.03 2.00
CA PRO A 328 27.41 -0.64 2.20
C PRO A 328 27.33 -1.57 3.42
N ALA A 329 28.46 -1.86 4.06
CA ALA A 329 28.61 -2.87 5.10
C ALA A 329 27.72 -2.59 6.33
N VAL A 330 26.75 -3.48 6.56
CA VAL A 330 25.94 -3.54 7.78
C VAL A 330 26.71 -4.32 8.83
N ARG A 331 26.93 -3.69 9.98
CA ARG A 331 27.64 -4.28 11.13
C ARG A 331 26.68 -4.87 12.16
N ALA A 332 27.11 -5.95 12.80
CA ALA A 332 26.42 -6.57 13.92
C ALA A 332 26.15 -5.55 15.04
N ASN A 333 24.95 -5.61 15.61
CA ASN A 333 24.45 -4.81 16.73
C ASN A 333 24.37 -3.27 16.50
N GLU A 334 24.80 -2.76 15.34
CA GLU A 334 24.53 -1.38 14.94
C GLU A 334 23.04 -1.19 14.61
N GLN A 335 22.51 0.00 14.93
CA GLN A 335 21.15 0.40 14.63
C GLN A 335 21.09 0.93 13.20
N VAL A 336 20.43 0.19 12.30
CA VAL A 336 20.24 0.55 10.90
C VAL A 336 18.85 1.16 10.71
N VAL A 337 18.79 2.32 10.06
CA VAL A 337 17.55 3.06 9.79
C VAL A 337 17.44 3.39 8.31
N ALA A 338 16.40 2.89 7.65
CA ALA A 338 15.93 3.44 6.38
C ALA A 338 15.08 4.68 6.68
N LEU A 339 15.50 5.86 6.21
CA LEU A 339 14.83 7.13 6.51
C LEU A 339 13.43 7.20 5.86
N PRO A 340 12.51 8.03 6.39
CA PRO A 340 11.15 8.18 5.85
C PRO A 340 11.11 8.37 4.33
N GLY A 341 10.21 7.62 3.70
CA GLY A 341 10.00 7.54 2.25
C GLY A 341 10.89 6.53 1.50
N TYR A 342 12.09 6.22 1.99
CA TYR A 342 13.04 5.31 1.33
C TYR A 342 12.74 3.84 1.61
N LYS A 343 12.90 3.00 0.58
CA LYS A 343 12.70 1.54 0.67
C LYS A 343 13.98 0.87 0.16
N ALA A 344 14.58 -0.01 0.94
CA ALA A 344 15.96 -0.46 0.73
C ALA A 344 16.17 -1.93 1.09
N ASP A 345 16.82 -2.67 0.20
CA ASP A 345 17.23 -4.06 0.34
C ASP A 345 18.56 -4.13 1.11
N VAL A 346 18.53 -4.82 2.26
CA VAL A 346 19.71 -5.27 3.00
C VAL A 346 19.84 -6.78 2.80
N LYS A 347 20.97 -7.23 2.29
CA LYS A 347 21.26 -8.64 2.05
C LYS A 347 22.27 -9.16 3.05
N LEU A 348 21.91 -10.20 3.78
CA LEU A 348 22.78 -10.84 4.76
C LEU A 348 23.78 -11.76 4.07
N ALA A 349 24.95 -11.96 4.69
CA ALA A 349 26.02 -12.82 4.14
C ALA A 349 25.57 -14.28 3.90
N THR A 350 24.50 -14.70 4.56
CA THR A 350 23.83 -16.02 4.48
C THR A 350 22.85 -16.19 3.31
N GLY A 351 22.59 -15.12 2.56
CA GLY A 351 21.67 -15.09 1.40
C GLY A 351 20.27 -14.55 1.68
N VAL A 352 19.86 -14.39 2.95
CA VAL A 352 18.57 -13.79 3.32
C VAL A 352 18.55 -12.32 2.91
N ALA A 353 17.46 -11.86 2.27
CA ALA A 353 17.26 -10.45 1.93
C ALA A 353 16.12 -9.84 2.76
N VAL A 354 16.38 -8.62 3.25
CA VAL A 354 15.55 -7.87 4.19
C VAL A 354 15.24 -6.51 3.57
N TYR A 355 14.01 -6.36 3.08
CA TYR A 355 13.52 -5.12 2.47
C TYR A 355 12.98 -4.19 3.55
N LEU A 356 13.76 -3.17 3.91
CA LEU A 356 13.39 -2.10 4.84
C LEU A 356 12.37 -1.18 4.16
N TRP A 357 11.22 -0.93 4.81
CA TRP A 357 10.12 -0.16 4.23
C TRP A 357 9.92 1.16 4.97
N GLY A 358 10.71 2.18 4.63
CA GLY A 358 10.45 3.56 5.03
C GLY A 358 9.31 4.15 4.19
N ASN A 359 8.49 4.98 4.82
CA ASN A 359 7.25 5.52 4.27
C ASN A 359 7.08 6.99 4.68
N LEU A 360 6.11 7.67 4.08
CA LEU A 360 5.68 9.02 4.41
C LEU A 360 4.16 9.00 4.59
N PRO A 361 3.56 9.78 5.51
CA PRO A 361 2.10 9.94 5.61
C PRO A 361 1.48 10.33 4.26
N GLU A 362 2.23 11.11 3.49
CA GLU A 362 1.96 11.50 2.12
C GLU A 362 1.87 10.29 1.16
N GLN A 363 2.74 9.28 1.30
CA GLN A 363 2.73 8.07 0.47
C GLN A 363 1.65 7.07 0.87
N VAL A 364 1.54 6.77 2.18
CA VAL A 364 0.53 5.86 2.73
C VAL A 364 0.12 6.35 4.12
N VAL A 365 -1.18 6.65 4.27
CA VAL A 365 -1.81 6.96 5.56
C VAL A 365 -1.98 5.68 6.37
N ALA A 366 -0.92 5.25 7.04
CA ALA A 366 -0.96 4.18 8.03
C ALA A 366 -1.43 4.72 9.40
N ARG A 367 -2.23 3.91 10.13
CA ARG A 367 -2.56 4.13 11.55
C ARG A 367 -2.25 2.85 12.33
N PRO A 368 -1.32 2.86 13.31
CA PRO A 368 -0.35 3.92 13.61
C PRO A 368 0.56 4.24 12.41
N ALA A 369 1.16 5.43 12.41
CA ALA A 369 1.99 5.89 11.29
C ALA A 369 3.32 5.13 11.23
N LEU A 370 3.67 4.65 10.04
CA LEU A 370 4.94 4.01 9.75
C LEU A 370 5.80 5.01 8.99
N MET A 371 6.95 5.37 9.56
CA MET A 371 7.82 6.45 9.11
C MET A 371 9.15 5.87 8.64
N GLU A 372 10.09 5.66 9.56
CA GLU A 372 11.31 4.91 9.29
C GLU A 372 11.07 3.39 9.33
N SER A 373 12.09 2.63 8.93
CA SER A 373 12.27 1.24 9.39
C SER A 373 13.60 1.10 10.11
N ARG A 374 13.55 0.66 11.37
CA ARG A 374 14.66 0.61 12.33
C ARG A 374 14.92 -0.83 12.75
N VAL A 375 16.10 -1.34 12.41
CA VAL A 375 16.49 -2.73 12.59
C VAL A 375 17.89 -2.80 13.18
N ARG A 376 18.12 -3.73 14.11
CA ARG A 376 19.45 -4.15 14.55
C ARG A 376 19.67 -5.58 14.07
N PHE A 377 20.73 -5.78 13.29
CA PHE A 377 21.10 -7.10 12.77
C PHE A 377 22.12 -7.75 13.70
N HIS A 378 22.02 -9.05 13.93
CA HIS A 378 22.91 -9.79 14.84
C HIS A 378 23.61 -10.95 14.11
N PRO A 379 24.75 -11.43 14.63
CA PRO A 379 25.37 -12.67 14.15
C PRO A 379 24.39 -13.85 14.28
N PRO A 380 24.12 -14.60 13.20
CA PRO A 380 23.21 -15.74 13.25
C PRO A 380 23.85 -16.91 14.02
N ALA A 381 23.14 -17.43 15.03
CA ALA A 381 23.57 -18.57 15.85
C ALA A 381 22.68 -19.81 15.63
N GLY A 382 23.12 -20.98 16.12
CA GLY A 382 22.27 -22.18 16.21
C GLY A 382 21.77 -22.77 14.89
N GLY A 383 22.40 -22.44 13.75
CA GLY A 383 21.92 -22.84 12.43
C GLY A 383 20.76 -21.99 11.89
N LEU A 384 20.60 -20.77 12.40
CA LEU A 384 19.84 -19.71 11.74
C LEU A 384 20.60 -19.17 10.51
N ASP A 385 19.85 -18.64 9.55
CA ASP A 385 20.35 -17.86 8.42
C ASP A 385 20.24 -16.36 8.67
N GLY A 386 19.31 -15.92 9.51
CA GLY A 386 19.17 -14.51 9.88
C GLY A 386 18.80 -14.36 11.34
N ASP A 387 19.35 -13.33 11.97
CA ASP A 387 18.97 -12.90 13.32
C ASP A 387 18.88 -11.37 13.31
N LEU A 388 17.70 -10.84 13.66
CA LEU A 388 17.46 -9.40 13.74
C LEU A 388 16.47 -9.01 14.84
N THR A 389 16.62 -7.82 15.39
CA THR A 389 15.63 -7.13 16.21
C THR A 389 15.01 -5.99 15.39
N ILE A 390 13.68 -5.91 15.34
CA ILE A 390 12.95 -4.81 14.70
C ILE A 390 12.46 -3.89 15.81
N ASP A 391 12.98 -2.66 15.84
CA ASP A 391 12.64 -1.66 16.86
C ASP A 391 11.39 -0.86 16.46
N ALA A 392 11.24 -0.55 15.17
CA ALA A 392 10.10 0.18 14.61
C ALA A 392 10.01 0.02 13.08
N GLY A 393 8.82 0.22 12.53
CA GLY A 393 8.57 0.27 11.09
C GLY A 393 8.14 -1.06 10.50
N ARG A 394 8.59 -1.36 9.28
CA ARG A 394 8.20 -2.56 8.54
C ARG A 394 9.36 -3.12 7.74
N VAL A 395 9.53 -4.43 7.80
CA VAL A 395 10.43 -5.18 6.93
C VAL A 395 9.66 -6.24 6.16
N TYR A 396 10.22 -6.66 5.03
CA TYR A 396 9.85 -7.92 4.38
C TYR A 396 11.08 -8.82 4.31
N LEU A 397 10.94 -10.07 4.72
CA LEU A 397 12.01 -11.06 4.77
C LEU A 397 11.81 -12.07 3.64
N THR A 398 12.83 -12.29 2.82
CA THR A 398 12.82 -13.31 1.76
C THR A 398 13.99 -14.28 1.96
N ALA A 399 13.80 -15.55 1.61
CA ALA A 399 14.83 -16.57 1.80
C ALA A 399 16.07 -16.34 0.92
N GLY A 400 15.88 -15.81 -0.29
CA GLY A 400 16.96 -15.46 -1.23
C GLY A 400 17.78 -16.63 -1.80
N LYS A 401 17.50 -17.87 -1.37
CA LYS A 401 18.24 -19.08 -1.76
C LYS A 401 17.31 -20.30 -1.97
N PRO A 402 17.71 -21.27 -2.84
CA PRO A 402 17.03 -22.55 -2.94
C PRO A 402 17.08 -23.33 -1.62
N GLY A 403 15.96 -23.97 -1.24
CA GLY A 403 15.83 -24.68 0.03
C GLY A 403 15.29 -23.85 1.21
N GLY A 404 14.93 -22.58 0.97
CA GLY A 404 14.33 -21.73 2.00
C GLY A 404 15.37 -21.15 2.98
N ALA A 405 14.91 -20.57 4.09
CA ALA A 405 15.77 -19.99 5.12
C ALA A 405 15.16 -20.09 6.53
N ARG A 406 15.99 -19.95 7.56
CA ARG A 406 15.56 -19.82 8.97
C ARG A 406 15.96 -18.46 9.53
N VAL A 407 14.98 -17.66 9.94
CA VAL A 407 15.20 -16.28 10.41
C VAL A 407 14.57 -16.08 11.77
N ARG A 408 15.37 -15.63 12.74
CA ARG A 408 14.91 -15.19 14.05
C ARG A 408 14.64 -13.69 14.03
N VAL A 409 13.44 -13.32 14.46
CA VAL A 409 12.98 -11.93 14.57
C VAL A 409 12.65 -11.64 16.02
N ARG A 410 13.24 -10.60 16.60
CA ARG A 410 12.88 -10.11 17.94
C ARG A 410 12.09 -8.82 17.86
N VAL A 411 11.07 -8.70 18.70
CA VAL A 411 10.19 -7.53 18.79
C VAL A 411 9.83 -7.28 20.25
N GLY A 412 10.37 -6.23 20.86
CA GLY A 412 10.17 -5.95 22.28
C GLY A 412 10.66 -7.10 23.16
N THR A 413 9.72 -7.82 23.79
CA THR A 413 9.99 -9.03 24.60
C THR A 413 9.86 -10.35 23.82
N GLU A 414 9.39 -10.31 22.57
CA GLU A 414 9.13 -11.49 21.76
C GLU A 414 10.36 -11.97 21.00
N VAL A 415 10.43 -13.29 20.82
CA VAL A 415 11.35 -13.97 19.90
C VAL A 415 10.50 -14.85 18.99
N TRP A 416 10.54 -14.62 17.68
CA TRP A 416 9.83 -15.38 16.67
C TRP A 416 10.83 -16.09 15.76
N ASP A 417 10.75 -17.41 15.67
CA ASP A 417 11.55 -18.25 14.79
C ASP A 417 10.74 -18.59 13.55
N LEU A 418 11.21 -18.11 12.39
CA LEU A 418 10.51 -18.20 11.11
C LEU A 418 11.25 -19.15 10.19
N HIS A 419 10.56 -20.14 9.62
CA HIS A 419 11.11 -20.94 8.52
C HIS A 419 10.41 -20.56 7.21
N LEU A 420 11.09 -19.75 6.41
CA LEU A 420 10.72 -19.45 5.04
C LEU A 420 10.97 -20.73 4.22
N ARG A 421 9.92 -21.46 3.81
CA ARG A 421 10.08 -22.83 3.27
C ARG A 421 10.65 -22.90 1.85
N ASP A 422 10.53 -21.82 1.09
CA ASP A 422 10.88 -21.76 -0.32
C ASP A 422 11.53 -20.41 -0.70
N GLU A 423 12.17 -20.35 -1.88
CA GLU A 423 12.88 -19.16 -2.36
C GLU A 423 11.96 -17.94 -2.57
N LYS A 424 10.64 -18.16 -2.68
CA LYS A 424 9.57 -17.18 -2.97
C LYS A 424 8.73 -16.86 -1.73
N ALA A 425 9.11 -17.41 -0.55
CA ALA A 425 8.46 -17.18 0.72
C ALA A 425 8.62 -15.70 1.16
N GLU A 426 7.58 -14.94 0.85
CA GLU A 426 7.29 -13.56 1.24
C GLU A 426 6.73 -13.45 2.66
N VAL A 427 7.49 -13.01 3.68
CA VAL A 427 6.91 -12.56 4.96
C VAL A 427 7.05 -11.06 5.13
N LEU A 428 5.99 -10.40 5.60
CA LEU A 428 5.99 -9.05 6.16
C LEU A 428 6.11 -9.17 7.68
N VAL A 429 6.96 -8.35 8.30
CA VAL A 429 6.89 -8.07 9.74
C VAL A 429 6.79 -6.56 9.94
N GLN A 430 5.81 -6.12 10.71
CA GLN A 430 5.59 -4.72 11.06
C GLN A 430 5.54 -4.56 12.57
N VAL A 431 6.23 -3.55 13.08
CA VAL A 431 6.31 -3.17 14.49
C VAL A 431 5.99 -1.68 14.61
N ALA A 432 4.99 -1.33 15.41
CA ALA A 432 4.63 0.05 15.65
C ALA A 432 4.37 0.30 17.13
N THR A 433 4.91 1.39 17.66
CA THR A 433 4.77 1.76 19.07
C THR A 433 4.04 3.10 19.15
N ALA A 434 2.95 3.14 19.91
CA ALA A 434 2.07 4.29 20.07
C ALA A 434 1.56 4.41 21.51
N PHE A 435 1.30 5.63 21.98
CA PHE A 435 0.51 5.82 23.20
C PHE A 435 -0.98 5.59 22.90
N VAL A 436 -1.72 5.06 23.88
CA VAL A 436 -3.18 4.99 23.80
C VAL A 436 -3.73 6.40 24.08
N PRO A 437 -4.56 6.99 23.20
CA PRO A 437 -5.08 8.34 23.43
C PRO A 437 -5.86 8.45 24.74
N GLY A 438 -5.59 9.52 25.49
CA GLY A 438 -6.15 9.71 26.84
C GLY A 438 -5.31 9.12 27.98
N THR A 439 -4.19 8.45 27.71
CA THR A 439 -3.25 8.04 28.78
C THR A 439 -2.57 9.27 29.38
N PRO A 440 -2.71 9.58 30.69
CA PRO A 440 -2.12 10.77 31.31
C PRO A 440 -0.58 10.72 31.34
N LEU A 441 0.05 11.86 31.59
CA LEU A 441 1.49 11.95 31.86
C LEU A 441 1.84 11.11 33.09
N GLY A 442 2.97 10.38 33.03
CA GLY A 442 3.35 9.41 34.06
C GLY A 442 2.44 8.18 34.17
N GLY A 443 1.44 8.06 33.29
CA GLY A 443 0.57 6.89 33.19
C GLY A 443 1.23 5.70 32.48
N GLU A 444 0.44 4.90 31.78
CA GLU A 444 0.93 3.71 31.07
C GLU A 444 2.04 4.02 30.06
N LYS A 445 2.97 3.06 29.93
CA LYS A 445 3.98 3.01 28.86
C LYS A 445 3.29 2.86 27.49
N PRO A 446 3.93 3.30 26.39
CA PRO A 446 3.34 3.15 25.06
C PRO A 446 3.18 1.66 24.71
N ARG A 447 2.13 1.36 23.94
CA ARG A 447 1.81 0.02 23.42
C ARG A 447 2.62 -0.21 22.16
N THR A 448 3.33 -1.33 22.09
CA THR A 448 3.91 -1.85 20.86
C THR A 448 3.00 -2.93 20.30
N ASP A 449 2.55 -2.72 19.07
CA ASP A 449 1.82 -3.69 18.25
C ASP A 449 2.78 -4.30 17.23
N ALA A 450 2.77 -5.63 17.12
CA ALA A 450 3.59 -6.37 16.19
C ALA A 450 2.70 -7.32 15.35
N ARG A 451 2.89 -7.33 14.04
CA ARG A 451 2.17 -8.23 13.13
C ARG A 451 3.11 -8.89 12.12
N LEU A 452 2.94 -10.18 11.91
CA LEU A 452 3.56 -10.95 10.85
C LEU A 452 2.48 -11.36 9.85
N VAL A 453 2.74 -11.19 8.56
CA VAL A 453 1.82 -11.60 7.47
C VAL A 453 2.58 -12.39 6.42
N THR A 454 2.11 -13.58 6.07
CA THR A 454 2.66 -14.36 4.94
C THR A 454 2.11 -13.79 3.63
N VAL A 455 2.93 -13.02 2.92
CA VAL A 455 2.58 -12.32 1.67
C VAL A 455 2.74 -13.25 0.44
N ARG A 456 3.68 -14.20 0.47
CA ARG A 456 3.95 -15.19 -0.62
C ARG A 456 4.54 -16.49 -0.06
N GLY A 457 4.48 -17.57 -0.85
CA GLY A 457 5.04 -18.88 -0.51
C GLY A 457 4.41 -19.48 0.74
N SER A 458 5.18 -20.26 1.50
CA SER A 458 4.74 -20.77 2.82
C SER A 458 5.80 -20.55 3.90
N THR A 459 5.36 -20.25 5.12
CA THR A 459 6.24 -19.96 6.26
C THR A 459 5.79 -20.74 7.48
N ASP A 460 6.71 -21.40 8.18
CA ASP A 460 6.45 -21.87 9.55
C ASP A 460 6.77 -20.76 10.55
N PHE A 461 5.95 -20.64 11.58
CA PHE A 461 6.12 -19.69 12.67
C PHE A 461 6.24 -20.43 14.00
N ALA A 462 7.20 -20.06 14.82
CA ALA A 462 7.24 -20.45 16.24
C ALA A 462 7.53 -19.23 17.11
N ALA A 463 6.91 -19.17 18.29
CA ALA A 463 7.26 -18.25 19.36
C ALA A 463 7.76 -19.08 20.56
N PRO A 464 9.06 -19.38 20.66
CA PRO A 464 9.59 -20.31 21.66
C PRO A 464 9.27 -19.88 23.10
N THR A 465 9.30 -18.57 23.38
CA THR A 465 8.95 -17.97 24.66
C THR A 465 7.49 -18.18 25.09
N ARG A 466 6.62 -18.63 24.17
CA ARG A 466 5.18 -18.84 24.38
C ARG A 466 4.73 -20.27 24.10
N PHE A 467 5.64 -21.15 23.69
CA PHE A 467 5.37 -22.53 23.25
C PHE A 467 4.31 -22.64 22.13
N LYS A 468 4.03 -21.55 21.39
CA LYS A 468 3.15 -21.55 20.22
C LYS A 468 3.96 -21.86 18.95
N LYS A 469 3.41 -22.72 18.09
CA LYS A 469 3.96 -23.06 16.78
C LYS A 469 2.82 -23.24 15.77
N PHE A 470 2.99 -22.67 14.58
CA PHE A 470 2.06 -22.75 13.47
C PHE A 470 2.84 -23.17 12.22
N ASP A 471 2.60 -24.40 11.76
CA ASP A 471 3.23 -24.93 10.55
C ASP A 471 2.45 -24.53 9.29
N ALA A 472 3.18 -24.23 8.21
CA ALA A 472 2.66 -23.90 6.89
C ALA A 472 1.59 -22.79 6.88
N LEU A 473 1.90 -21.61 7.47
CA LEU A 473 1.01 -20.45 7.40
C LEU A 473 0.62 -20.16 5.93
N PRO A 474 -0.69 -20.05 5.62
CA PRO A 474 -1.14 -19.81 4.26
C PRO A 474 -0.93 -18.34 3.86
N VAL A 475 -0.86 -18.10 2.55
CA VAL A 475 -0.75 -16.75 1.99
C VAL A 475 -1.96 -15.91 2.42
N TRP A 476 -1.71 -14.67 2.85
CA TRP A 476 -2.67 -13.77 3.51
C TRP A 476 -3.15 -14.23 4.89
N SER A 477 -2.39 -15.06 5.59
CA SER A 477 -2.54 -15.27 7.03
C SER A 477 -1.69 -14.28 7.83
N GLU A 478 -2.24 -13.82 8.95
CA GLU A 478 -1.65 -12.90 9.90
C GLU A 478 -1.58 -13.53 11.30
N VAL A 479 -0.47 -13.25 12.00
CA VAL A 479 -0.29 -13.47 13.43
C VAL A 479 0.07 -12.13 14.07
N ALA A 480 -0.68 -11.71 15.08
CA ALA A 480 -0.55 -10.41 15.74
C ALA A 480 -0.23 -10.55 17.24
N TRP A 481 0.51 -9.58 17.79
CA TRP A 481 0.88 -9.48 19.20
C TRP A 481 0.78 -8.04 19.67
N ASP A 482 0.39 -7.85 20.94
CA ASP A 482 0.45 -6.53 21.58
C ASP A 482 1.11 -6.55 22.97
N SER A 483 1.92 -5.53 23.23
CA SER A 483 2.72 -5.44 24.46
C SER A 483 1.94 -5.10 25.73
N LYS A 484 0.64 -4.80 25.63
CA LYS A 484 -0.22 -4.41 26.77
C LYS A 484 -1.01 -5.60 27.31
N THR A 485 -1.58 -6.43 26.44
CA THR A 485 -2.21 -7.70 26.83
C THR A 485 -1.19 -8.84 26.93
N GLY A 486 -0.08 -8.72 26.20
CA GLY A 486 0.88 -9.80 26.02
C GLY A 486 0.29 -11.01 25.29
N GLN A 487 -0.84 -10.87 24.59
CA GLN A 487 -1.44 -11.95 23.82
C GLN A 487 -0.78 -12.06 22.44
N LEU A 488 -0.54 -13.29 21.99
CA LEU A 488 -0.15 -13.63 20.64
C LEU A 488 -1.34 -14.36 20.01
N SER A 489 -1.89 -13.81 18.92
CA SER A 489 -3.06 -14.35 18.24
C SER A 489 -2.82 -15.77 17.73
N ASP A 490 -3.90 -16.46 17.41
CA ASP A 490 -3.84 -17.58 16.47
C ASP A 490 -3.96 -17.04 15.04
N PRO A 491 -3.59 -17.81 14.01
CA PRO A 491 -3.50 -17.29 12.65
C PRO A 491 -4.89 -16.97 12.08
N HIS A 492 -5.09 -15.72 11.66
CA HIS A 492 -6.33 -15.26 11.04
C HIS A 492 -6.08 -14.70 9.63
N PRO A 493 -7.12 -14.43 8.82
CA PRO A 493 -6.94 -13.70 7.57
C PRO A 493 -6.41 -12.28 7.83
N ALA A 494 -5.44 -11.85 7.03
CA ALA A 494 -4.96 -10.48 7.00
C ALA A 494 -5.98 -9.56 6.27
N PRO A 495 -6.17 -8.30 6.71
CA PRO A 495 -6.97 -7.33 5.96
C PRO A 495 -6.31 -7.04 4.61
N LYS A 496 -7.12 -7.08 3.54
CA LYS A 496 -6.68 -6.95 2.15
C LYS A 496 -6.74 -5.51 1.61
N ASP A 497 -6.75 -4.51 2.49
CA ASP A 497 -6.75 -3.10 2.10
C ASP A 497 -5.55 -2.81 1.20
N GLU A 498 -5.82 -2.45 -0.06
CA GLU A 498 -4.92 -2.68 -1.20
C GLU A 498 -3.55 -2.00 -1.08
N LEU A 499 -3.46 -0.93 -0.30
CA LEU A 499 -2.22 -0.18 -0.02
C LEU A 499 -1.49 -0.63 1.25
N GLN A 500 -2.19 -1.10 2.28
CA GLN A 500 -1.58 -1.29 3.60
C GLN A 500 -0.43 -2.30 3.62
N PRO A 501 -0.55 -3.52 3.08
CA PRO A 501 0.52 -4.53 3.09
C PRO A 501 1.39 -4.49 1.81
N SER A 502 1.13 -3.57 0.87
CA SER A 502 1.88 -3.50 -0.39
C SER A 502 3.34 -3.05 -0.17
N LYS A 503 4.28 -3.78 -0.80
CA LYS A 503 5.69 -3.37 -0.86
C LYS A 503 5.86 -2.03 -1.59
N ILE A 504 5.10 -1.84 -2.67
CA ILE A 504 5.15 -0.65 -3.52
C ILE A 504 3.70 -0.15 -3.64
N PRO A 505 3.26 0.80 -2.79
CA PRO A 505 1.92 1.38 -2.88
C PRO A 505 1.78 2.20 -4.16
N THR A 506 0.64 2.05 -4.85
CA THR A 506 0.27 2.93 -5.96
C THR A 506 -0.18 4.27 -5.39
N ILE A 507 0.40 5.36 -5.88
CA ILE A 507 0.10 6.75 -5.51
C ILE A 507 -0.11 7.57 -6.77
N ASP A 508 -0.70 8.77 -6.66
CA ASP A 508 -0.84 9.68 -7.80
C ASP A 508 0.52 9.95 -8.49
N ALA A 509 0.48 10.13 -9.80
CA ALA A 509 1.66 10.27 -10.63
C ALA A 509 2.33 11.66 -10.51
N GLU A 510 1.59 12.75 -10.30
CA GLU A 510 2.17 14.11 -10.13
C GLU A 510 2.79 14.24 -8.72
N PHE A 511 2.08 13.73 -7.73
CA PHE A 511 2.48 13.58 -6.35
C PHE A 511 3.71 12.68 -6.19
N GLY A 512 3.69 11.48 -6.79
CA GLY A 512 4.79 10.53 -6.76
C GLY A 512 6.06 11.05 -7.41
N ARG A 513 5.94 11.82 -8.51
CA ARG A 513 7.07 12.56 -9.10
C ARG A 513 7.68 13.55 -8.11
N SER A 514 6.85 14.30 -7.39
CA SER A 514 7.29 15.32 -6.42
C SER A 514 7.98 14.72 -5.18
N VAL A 515 7.45 13.60 -4.66
CA VAL A 515 8.09 12.82 -3.59
C VAL A 515 9.41 12.22 -4.08
N GLN A 516 9.42 11.55 -5.23
CA GLN A 516 10.63 10.91 -5.76
C GLN A 516 11.73 11.93 -6.08
N LYS A 517 11.37 13.12 -6.60
CA LYS A 517 12.31 14.23 -6.78
C LYS A 517 12.93 14.65 -5.44
N THR A 518 12.10 14.89 -4.42
CA THR A 518 12.53 15.27 -3.07
C THR A 518 13.53 14.27 -2.48
N LEU A 519 13.21 12.96 -2.57
CA LEU A 519 14.09 11.89 -2.08
C LEU A 519 15.38 11.76 -2.90
N SER A 520 15.33 12.02 -4.21
CA SER A 520 16.52 12.00 -5.08
C SER A 520 17.44 13.21 -4.83
N ASP A 521 16.86 14.38 -4.56
CA ASP A 521 17.61 15.60 -4.21
C ASP A 521 18.22 15.51 -2.81
N ALA A 522 17.54 14.83 -1.87
CA ALA A 522 18.09 14.51 -0.55
C ALA A 522 19.29 13.53 -0.66
N GLN A 523 19.14 12.43 -1.39
CA GLN A 523 20.21 11.42 -1.53
C GLN A 523 21.44 11.96 -2.27
N ARG A 524 21.26 12.85 -3.26
CA ARG A 524 22.36 13.50 -3.99
C ARG A 524 23.08 14.56 -3.16
N GLY A 525 22.37 15.26 -2.27
CA GLY A 525 22.99 16.23 -1.36
C GLY A 525 23.85 15.58 -0.27
N LEU A 526 23.60 14.31 0.09
CA LEU A 526 24.31 13.61 1.16
C LEU A 526 25.68 13.07 0.71
N THR A 527 26.63 13.98 0.46
CA THR A 527 27.98 13.67 -0.05
C THR A 527 28.92 13.13 1.02
N ALA A 528 28.87 13.66 2.25
CA ALA A 528 29.68 13.21 3.38
C ALA A 528 28.99 12.05 4.13
N PRO A 529 29.71 10.97 4.53
CA PRO A 529 29.12 9.84 5.24
C PRO A 529 28.41 10.21 6.55
N ASP A 530 28.97 11.10 7.38
CA ASP A 530 28.35 11.60 8.61
C ASP A 530 27.54 12.90 8.41
N GLY A 531 27.38 13.36 7.15
CA GLY A 531 26.73 14.63 6.78
C GLY A 531 25.22 14.68 6.97
N VAL A 532 24.56 13.59 7.41
CA VAL A 532 23.09 13.50 7.46
C VAL A 532 22.44 14.57 8.34
N ARG A 533 23.08 14.95 9.46
CA ARG A 533 22.58 16.03 10.34
C ARG A 533 22.66 17.40 9.68
N VAL A 534 23.74 17.66 8.93
CA VAL A 534 23.94 18.93 8.21
C VAL A 534 22.88 19.08 7.13
N LEU A 535 22.74 18.04 6.29
CA LEU A 535 21.75 17.93 5.22
C LEU A 535 20.29 18.16 5.67
N LEU A 536 19.94 17.65 6.85
CA LEU A 536 18.60 17.82 7.43
C LEU A 536 18.43 19.24 7.98
N LYS A 537 19.40 19.75 8.73
CA LYS A 537 19.37 21.11 9.28
C LYS A 537 19.26 22.18 8.18
N GLU A 538 20.02 22.03 7.10
CA GLU A 538 19.95 22.89 5.90
C GLU A 538 18.54 22.92 5.29
N ARG A 539 17.86 21.77 5.20
CA ARG A 539 16.48 21.71 4.68
C ARG A 539 15.43 22.23 5.65
N LEU A 540 15.62 22.09 6.96
CA LEU A 540 14.71 22.64 7.96
C LEU A 540 14.69 24.18 7.97
N VAL A 541 15.87 24.81 7.83
CA VAL A 541 16.00 26.28 7.81
C VAL A 541 15.67 26.89 6.45
N MET A 542 15.59 26.11 5.37
CA MET A 542 15.18 26.61 4.05
C MET A 542 13.72 27.09 4.08
N ASP A 543 13.52 28.41 4.08
CA ASP A 543 12.23 28.99 3.72
C ASP A 543 12.09 29.02 2.18
N PRO A 544 11.06 28.38 1.60
CA PRO A 544 10.82 28.38 0.17
C PRO A 544 9.77 29.41 -0.27
N SER A 545 9.44 30.40 0.59
CA SER A 545 8.49 31.48 0.31
C SER A 545 8.79 32.23 -1.01
N ASP A 546 10.06 32.29 -1.41
CA ASP A 546 10.56 32.84 -2.67
C ASP A 546 10.04 32.15 -3.94
N LYS A 547 9.67 30.86 -3.85
CA LYS A 547 9.25 30.05 -5.00
C LYS A 547 7.75 30.12 -5.28
N PHE A 548 6.96 30.77 -4.42
CA PHE A 548 5.52 30.86 -4.60
C PHE A 548 5.13 31.91 -5.63
N ARG A 549 4.44 31.47 -6.69
CA ARG A 549 3.90 32.33 -7.75
C ARG A 549 2.38 32.08 -7.94
N PRO A 550 1.60 33.09 -8.38
CA PRO A 550 0.20 32.88 -8.71
C PRO A 550 0.03 31.80 -9.80
N GLY A 551 -1.02 30.96 -9.67
CA GLY A 551 -1.40 29.98 -10.71
C GLY A 551 -0.63 28.65 -10.73
N MET A 552 0.16 28.32 -9.70
CA MET A 552 0.84 27.02 -9.60
C MET A 552 -0.12 25.82 -9.52
N SER A 553 0.31 24.65 -10.02
CA SER A 553 -0.38 23.38 -9.75
C SER A 553 -0.28 22.97 -8.27
N PRO A 554 -1.21 22.15 -7.75
CA PRO A 554 -1.08 21.58 -6.41
C PRO A 554 0.22 20.78 -6.22
N ALA A 555 0.73 20.13 -7.27
CA ALA A 555 1.99 19.38 -7.20
C ALA A 555 3.23 20.29 -7.24
N GLU A 556 3.17 21.45 -7.92
CA GLU A 556 4.22 22.48 -7.80
C GLU A 556 4.34 22.97 -6.35
N VAL A 557 3.21 23.32 -5.73
CA VAL A 557 3.15 23.69 -4.29
C VAL A 557 3.75 22.57 -3.44
N ILE A 558 3.30 21.33 -3.62
CA ILE A 558 3.80 20.15 -2.91
C ILE A 558 5.32 19.98 -3.09
N ALA A 559 5.85 20.09 -4.30
CA ALA A 559 7.28 19.95 -4.59
C ALA A 559 8.15 21.06 -3.95
N ILE A 560 7.55 22.22 -3.64
CA ILE A 560 8.19 23.33 -2.93
C ILE A 560 8.21 23.08 -1.41
N LEU A 561 7.13 22.51 -0.85
CA LEU A 561 6.98 22.25 0.59
C LEU A 561 7.72 20.98 1.08
N TYR A 562 7.64 19.89 0.30
CA TYR A 562 8.03 18.54 0.72
C TYR A 562 9.48 18.37 1.19
N PRO A 563 10.50 19.05 0.62
CA PRO A 563 11.87 18.95 1.13
C PRO A 563 12.02 19.33 2.61
N THR A 564 11.18 20.24 3.12
CA THR A 564 11.20 20.65 4.54
C THR A 564 10.44 19.65 5.41
N GLN A 565 9.28 19.16 4.94
CA GLN A 565 8.45 18.21 5.69
C GLN A 565 9.14 16.86 5.83
N TRP A 566 9.72 16.35 4.73
CA TRP A 566 10.61 15.18 4.74
C TRP A 566 11.76 15.35 5.74
N ALA A 567 12.40 16.52 5.77
CA ALA A 567 13.48 16.79 6.70
C ALA A 567 13.03 16.76 8.18
N ALA A 568 11.81 17.21 8.50
CA ALA A 568 11.26 17.11 9.85
C ALA A 568 11.00 15.65 10.27
N TYR A 569 10.42 14.83 9.38
CA TYR A 569 10.24 13.39 9.64
C TYR A 569 11.58 12.66 9.79
N ALA A 570 12.55 12.94 8.91
CA ALA A 570 13.86 12.32 8.92
C ALA A 570 14.74 12.77 10.10
N GLN A 571 14.65 14.04 10.52
CA GLN A 571 15.26 14.55 11.76
C GLN A 571 14.76 13.76 12.97
N ALA A 572 13.44 13.56 13.11
CA ALA A 572 12.88 12.73 14.17
C ALA A 572 13.30 11.25 14.06
N ALA A 573 13.47 10.70 12.85
CA ALA A 573 13.97 9.34 12.65
C ALA A 573 15.42 9.17 13.15
N ILE A 574 16.29 10.18 13.02
CA ILE A 574 17.65 10.14 13.57
C ILE A 574 17.78 10.67 15.01
N MET A 575 16.67 11.17 15.59
CA MET A 575 16.59 11.66 16.97
C MET A 575 16.55 10.49 17.95
N ASP A 576 17.73 10.02 18.33
CA ASP A 576 17.94 8.88 19.24
C ASP A 576 19.20 9.12 20.10
N GLY A 577 19.26 8.47 21.27
CA GLY A 577 20.37 8.55 22.21
C GLY A 577 20.67 9.97 22.72
N THR A 578 21.96 10.22 23.01
CA THR A 578 22.52 11.44 23.60
C THR A 578 22.16 12.73 22.85
N ASP A 579 22.15 12.68 21.51
CA ASP A 579 21.93 13.84 20.65
C ASP A 579 20.45 14.29 20.58
N SER A 580 19.53 13.51 21.17
CA SER A 580 18.09 13.78 21.10
C SER A 580 17.75 15.19 21.59
N GLY A 581 18.43 15.65 22.64
CA GLY A 581 18.24 17.00 23.20
C GLY A 581 18.77 18.14 22.31
N GLU A 582 19.56 17.86 21.27
CA GLU A 582 19.97 18.85 20.28
C GLU A 582 19.05 18.83 19.06
N LEU A 583 18.82 17.65 18.49
CA LEU A 583 17.97 17.45 17.31
C LEU A 583 16.52 17.88 17.58
N LEU A 584 16.06 17.79 18.84
CA LEU A 584 14.77 18.28 19.30
C LEU A 584 14.66 19.81 19.26
N LYS A 585 15.75 20.55 19.50
CA LYS A 585 15.73 22.03 19.45
C LYS A 585 15.31 22.49 18.05
N ASP A 586 15.92 21.88 17.03
CA ASP A 586 15.64 22.17 15.62
C ASP A 586 14.17 21.90 15.26
N LEU A 587 13.54 20.87 15.84
CA LEU A 587 12.11 20.57 15.64
C LEU A 587 11.18 21.51 16.44
N LEU A 588 11.54 21.88 17.66
CA LEU A 588 10.76 22.82 18.48
C LEU A 588 10.78 24.24 17.89
N ASP A 589 11.89 24.65 17.26
CA ASP A 589 11.95 25.93 16.54
C ASP A 589 10.99 26.00 15.34
N LEU A 590 10.67 24.86 14.72
CA LEU A 590 9.71 24.81 13.61
C LEU A 590 8.32 25.28 14.03
N LEU A 591 7.91 24.94 15.27
CA LEU A 591 6.60 25.26 15.83
C LEU A 591 6.39 26.78 16.05
N SER A 592 7.47 27.56 16.03
CA SER A 592 7.44 29.02 16.20
C SER A 592 7.27 29.81 14.90
N PHE A 593 7.37 29.17 13.72
CA PHE A 593 7.21 29.88 12.45
C PHE A 593 5.73 30.14 12.12
N GLU A 594 5.29 31.38 12.30
CA GLU A 594 3.92 31.82 11.98
C GLU A 594 3.53 31.55 10.51
N SER A 595 4.43 31.80 9.55
CA SER A 595 4.16 31.66 8.11
C SER A 595 4.33 30.23 7.53
N ARG A 596 4.76 29.24 8.33
CA ARG A 596 5.19 27.91 7.82
C ARG A 596 4.38 26.75 8.43
N SER A 597 3.04 26.85 8.41
CA SER A 597 2.09 25.82 8.90
C SER A 597 2.43 24.40 8.47
N TYR A 598 2.72 24.20 7.19
CA TYR A 598 3.13 22.90 6.63
C TYR A 598 4.31 22.23 7.36
N VAL A 599 5.23 23.02 7.91
CA VAL A 599 6.37 22.54 8.70
C VAL A 599 5.96 22.28 10.15
N ARG A 600 5.10 23.13 10.73
CA ARG A 600 4.55 22.91 12.08
C ARG A 600 3.80 21.58 12.13
N GLN A 601 2.95 21.31 11.14
CA GLN A 601 2.20 20.06 11.02
C GLN A 601 3.12 18.84 10.88
N ALA A 602 4.14 18.92 10.03
CA ALA A 602 5.16 17.87 9.92
C ALA A 602 5.90 17.65 11.25
N ALA A 603 6.24 18.72 11.99
CA ALA A 603 6.87 18.64 13.31
C ALA A 603 5.96 18.01 14.38
N ILE A 604 4.66 18.36 14.42
CA ILE A 604 3.68 17.72 15.32
C ILE A 604 3.59 16.21 15.06
N VAL A 605 3.47 15.80 13.79
CA VAL A 605 3.41 14.38 13.41
C VAL A 605 4.74 13.67 13.71
N ALA A 606 5.89 14.30 13.43
CA ALA A 606 7.21 13.76 13.71
C ALA A 606 7.45 13.56 15.22
N LEU A 607 7.08 14.54 16.04
CA LEU A 607 7.23 14.52 17.49
C LEU A 607 6.29 13.49 18.15
N SER A 608 5.03 13.38 17.71
CA SER A 608 4.10 12.38 18.25
C SER A 608 4.62 10.93 18.05
N ASN A 609 5.14 10.62 16.85
CA ASN A 609 5.75 9.31 16.57
C ASN A 609 7.11 9.12 17.27
N TRP A 610 7.86 10.18 17.56
CA TRP A 610 9.10 10.08 18.33
C TRP A 610 8.87 9.89 19.83
N VAL A 611 7.92 10.61 20.44
CA VAL A 611 7.61 10.48 21.87
C VAL A 611 7.16 9.06 22.20
N ALA A 612 6.47 8.37 21.29
CA ALA A 612 6.06 6.98 21.49
C ALA A 612 7.22 5.95 21.45
N ARG A 613 8.38 6.25 20.84
CA ARG A 613 9.48 5.27 20.67
C ARG A 613 10.17 4.85 21.98
N SER A 614 10.15 5.70 23.00
CA SER A 614 10.63 5.39 24.36
C SER A 614 9.80 6.14 25.39
N PRO A 615 9.43 5.55 26.55
CA PRO A 615 8.75 6.28 27.61
C PRO A 615 9.50 7.55 28.02
N ASP A 616 10.84 7.50 28.02
CA ASP A 616 11.73 8.56 28.47
C ASP A 616 11.73 9.77 27.52
N ASN A 617 11.37 9.59 26.23
CA ASN A 617 11.26 10.68 25.26
C ASN A 617 10.21 11.73 25.67
N THR A 618 9.23 11.34 26.49
CA THR A 618 8.26 12.29 27.09
C THR A 618 8.97 13.29 28.00
N GLU A 619 9.93 12.83 28.82
CA GLU A 619 10.67 13.70 29.73
C GLU A 619 11.70 14.55 28.98
N VAL A 620 12.34 13.97 27.94
CA VAL A 620 13.23 14.71 27.04
C VAL A 620 12.47 15.81 26.29
N LEU A 621 11.24 15.57 25.84
CA LEU A 621 10.37 16.60 25.24
C LEU A 621 10.12 17.75 26.20
N VAL A 622 9.64 17.45 27.42
CA VAL A 622 9.32 18.48 28.41
C VAL A 622 10.57 19.27 28.81
N LYS A 623 11.72 18.62 29.00
CA LYS A 623 13.02 19.29 29.20
C LYS A 623 13.38 20.20 28.02
N GLY A 624 13.14 19.77 26.78
CA GLY A 624 13.33 20.58 25.57
C GLY A 624 12.47 21.85 25.57
N CYS A 625 11.17 21.74 25.88
CA CYS A 625 10.26 22.87 25.95
C CYS A 625 10.62 23.85 27.10
N LEU A 626 10.97 23.34 28.28
CA LEU A 626 11.46 24.16 29.41
C LEU A 626 12.74 24.93 29.03
N ASN A 627 13.67 24.28 28.32
CA ASN A 627 14.89 24.92 27.81
C ASN A 627 14.63 25.96 26.69
N LYS A 628 13.44 25.95 26.08
CA LYS A 628 12.93 27.00 25.17
C LYS A 628 12.13 28.09 25.91
N GLY A 629 12.12 28.08 27.25
CA GLY A 629 11.44 29.08 28.08
C GLY A 629 9.93 28.88 28.21
N TRP A 630 9.39 27.71 27.85
CA TRP A 630 7.96 27.43 28.02
C TRP A 630 7.63 27.19 29.51
N GLU A 631 6.46 27.64 29.96
CA GLU A 631 5.94 27.31 31.29
C GLU A 631 5.77 25.79 31.46
N ARG A 632 5.95 25.28 32.69
CA ARG A 632 5.86 23.84 32.97
C ARG A 632 4.51 23.25 32.56
N GLU A 633 3.41 23.92 32.91
CA GLU A 633 2.05 23.51 32.54
C GLU A 633 1.84 23.45 31.02
N THR A 634 2.47 24.37 30.28
CA THR A 634 2.44 24.39 28.80
C THR A 634 3.24 23.23 28.21
N ALA A 635 4.44 22.98 28.75
CA ALA A 635 5.28 21.88 28.32
C ALA A 635 4.63 20.51 28.58
N ASP A 636 3.97 20.35 29.74
CA ASP A 636 3.20 19.15 30.08
C ASP A 636 1.95 19.00 29.20
N LEU A 637 1.16 20.06 28.98
CA LEU A 637 0.02 20.02 28.07
C LEU A 637 0.44 19.63 26.64
N PHE A 638 1.52 20.21 26.13
CA PHE A 638 2.07 19.88 24.81
C PHE A 638 2.55 18.43 24.74
N ALA A 639 3.26 17.94 25.76
CA ALA A 639 3.66 16.53 25.84
C ALA A 639 2.47 15.56 25.92
N GLN A 640 1.39 15.95 26.60
CA GLN A 640 0.14 15.18 26.63
C GLN A 640 -0.55 15.17 25.25
N LEU A 641 -0.57 16.29 24.54
CA LEU A 641 -1.07 16.37 23.16
C LEU A 641 -0.22 15.49 22.20
N MET A 642 1.11 15.44 22.35
CA MET A 642 1.96 14.57 21.52
C MET A 642 1.70 13.07 21.75
N ARG A 643 1.22 12.69 22.94
CA ARG A 643 0.88 11.31 23.33
C ARG A 643 -0.56 10.91 22.98
N GLY A 644 -1.34 11.79 22.35
CA GLY A 644 -2.76 11.59 22.09
C GLY A 644 -3.61 12.00 23.29
N TYR A 645 -4.33 13.11 23.17
CA TYR A 645 -5.11 13.69 24.25
C TYR A 645 -6.38 12.90 24.57
N SER A 646 -7.08 12.43 23.54
CA SER A 646 -8.30 11.62 23.62
C SER A 646 -8.65 11.07 22.22
N SER A 647 -9.61 10.14 22.12
CA SER A 647 -10.09 9.61 20.83
C SER A 647 -11.57 9.22 20.83
N ALA A 648 -12.16 9.14 19.64
CA ALA A 648 -13.55 8.69 19.44
C ALA A 648 -13.80 7.20 19.74
N ASP A 649 -12.74 6.42 19.99
CA ASP A 649 -12.78 4.97 20.25
C ASP A 649 -12.31 4.61 21.69
N MET A 650 -12.23 5.60 22.59
CA MET A 650 -12.05 5.34 24.03
C MET A 650 -13.25 4.57 24.59
N ARG A 651 -13.00 3.63 25.52
CA ARG A 651 -14.07 2.86 26.19
C ARG A 651 -15.01 3.75 27.01
N ASP A 652 -14.47 4.80 27.62
CA ASP A 652 -15.25 5.84 28.28
C ASP A 652 -15.68 6.90 27.25
N ARG A 653 -16.96 6.86 26.86
CA ARG A 653 -17.58 7.79 25.92
C ARG A 653 -17.70 9.20 26.49
N THR A 654 -17.83 9.33 27.81
CA THR A 654 -17.89 10.64 28.50
C THR A 654 -16.53 11.31 28.45
N ALA A 655 -15.45 10.57 28.71
CA ALA A 655 -14.08 11.06 28.52
C ALA A 655 -13.78 11.38 27.05
N ALA A 656 -14.26 10.57 26.09
CA ALA A 656 -14.10 10.83 24.66
C ALA A 656 -14.77 12.16 24.22
N VAL A 657 -15.96 12.47 24.74
CA VAL A 657 -16.69 13.72 24.48
C VAL A 657 -16.02 14.91 25.19
N ALA A 658 -15.70 14.79 26.48
CA ALA A 658 -15.04 15.86 27.23
C ALA A 658 -13.63 16.19 26.70
N GLY A 659 -12.91 15.20 26.17
CA GLY A 659 -11.64 15.39 25.48
C GLY A 659 -11.79 16.09 24.12
N LEU A 660 -12.83 15.76 23.36
CA LEU A 660 -13.18 16.44 22.10
C LEU A 660 -13.50 17.92 22.33
N ASP A 661 -14.31 18.24 23.34
CA ASP A 661 -14.63 19.63 23.70
C ASP A 661 -13.37 20.43 24.08
N LYS A 662 -12.50 19.87 24.91
CA LYS A 662 -11.22 20.48 25.28
C LYS A 662 -10.26 20.67 24.10
N LEU A 663 -10.24 19.73 23.15
CA LEU A 663 -9.44 19.89 21.93
C LEU A 663 -9.97 21.03 21.04
N VAL A 664 -11.29 21.21 20.95
CA VAL A 664 -11.90 22.33 20.22
C VAL A 664 -11.71 23.66 20.95
N GLU A 665 -11.68 23.66 22.28
CA GLU A 665 -11.29 24.82 23.11
C GLU A 665 -9.82 25.21 22.86
N MET A 666 -8.89 24.23 22.84
CA MET A 666 -7.47 24.44 22.58
C MET A 666 -7.15 24.94 21.16
N LEU A 667 -8.08 24.86 20.21
CA LEU A 667 -7.93 25.55 18.92
C LEU A 667 -7.85 27.07 19.08
N ASP A 668 -8.37 27.65 20.17
CA ASP A 668 -8.30 29.09 20.48
C ASP A 668 -7.32 29.40 21.64
N ASP A 669 -6.39 28.49 21.96
CA ASP A 669 -5.28 28.76 22.89
C ASP A 669 -4.36 29.88 22.33
N PRO A 670 -3.81 30.80 23.15
CA PRO A 670 -2.88 31.84 22.68
C PRO A 670 -1.60 31.31 22.00
N ARG A 671 -1.13 30.10 22.33
CA ARG A 671 0.14 29.52 21.90
C ARG A 671 -0.02 28.71 20.61
N LEU A 672 0.71 29.10 19.57
CA LEU A 672 0.65 28.47 18.24
C LEU A 672 0.93 26.95 18.27
N ALA A 673 1.89 26.51 19.07
CA ALA A 673 2.22 25.08 19.22
C ALA A 673 1.08 24.25 19.85
N VAL A 674 0.34 24.82 20.80
CA VAL A 674 -0.83 24.15 21.42
C VAL A 674 -1.96 24.04 20.40
N ARG A 675 -2.24 25.13 19.66
CA ARG A 675 -3.24 25.15 18.59
C ARG A 675 -2.98 24.09 17.51
N GLU A 676 -1.75 24.01 16.98
CA GLU A 676 -1.39 23.03 15.95
C GLU A 676 -1.43 21.58 16.49
N ALA A 677 -1.01 21.37 17.75
CA ALA A 677 -1.08 20.08 18.41
C ALA A 677 -2.53 19.61 18.66
N ALA A 678 -3.43 20.52 19.01
CA ALA A 678 -4.86 20.24 19.16
C ALA A 678 -5.52 19.88 17.83
N LEU A 679 -5.25 20.63 16.76
CA LEU A 679 -5.70 20.29 15.40
C LEU A 679 -5.17 18.91 14.96
N GLY A 680 -3.88 18.63 15.20
CA GLY A 680 -3.28 17.32 14.92
C GLY A 680 -3.99 16.16 15.65
N ASN A 681 -4.41 16.36 16.90
CA ASN A 681 -5.18 15.37 17.66
C ASN A 681 -6.58 15.15 17.09
N LEU A 682 -7.29 16.23 16.71
CA LEU A 682 -8.60 16.14 16.06
C LEU A 682 -8.50 15.38 14.72
N LEU A 683 -7.50 15.69 13.89
CA LEU A 683 -7.26 15.02 12.61
C LEU A 683 -6.79 13.56 12.76
N ALA A 684 -6.07 13.23 13.83
CA ALA A 684 -5.63 11.86 14.11
C ALA A 684 -6.76 10.97 14.65
N PHE A 685 -7.59 11.47 15.58
CA PHE A 685 -8.42 10.62 16.45
C PHE A 685 -9.93 10.89 16.41
N TYR A 686 -10.37 11.92 15.68
CA TYR A 686 -11.79 12.30 15.56
C TYR A 686 -12.24 12.55 14.11
N ALA A 687 -11.31 12.86 13.20
CA ALA A 687 -11.60 13.00 11.78
C ALA A 687 -11.91 11.65 11.10
N GLY A 688 -12.93 11.68 10.23
CA GLY A 688 -13.29 10.62 9.29
C GLY A 688 -13.12 11.07 7.83
N PRO A 689 -13.54 10.26 6.84
CA PRO A 689 -13.43 10.59 5.41
C PRO A 689 -13.99 11.97 5.06
N ASP A 690 -15.19 12.28 5.58
CA ASP A 690 -15.89 13.57 5.46
C ASP A 690 -15.01 14.78 5.81
N THR A 691 -14.08 14.60 6.75
CA THR A 691 -13.24 15.67 7.30
C THR A 691 -12.13 16.07 6.32
N ALA A 692 -11.54 15.10 5.61
CA ALA A 692 -10.46 15.34 4.66
C ALA A 692 -10.94 16.11 3.41
N ALA A 693 -12.21 15.93 3.02
CA ALA A 693 -12.83 16.70 1.94
C ALA A 693 -13.13 18.16 2.34
N ASN A 694 -13.31 18.44 3.64
CA ASN A 694 -13.67 19.77 4.13
C ASN A 694 -12.44 20.68 4.26
N ARG A 695 -12.16 21.43 3.18
CA ARG A 695 -11.05 22.39 3.10
C ARG A 695 -11.05 23.45 4.21
N VAL A 696 -12.19 23.77 4.83
CA VAL A 696 -12.21 24.70 5.98
C VAL A 696 -11.53 24.08 7.20
N LEU A 697 -11.89 22.83 7.54
CA LEU A 697 -11.38 22.13 8.74
C LEU A 697 -9.89 21.79 8.67
N VAL A 698 -9.34 21.62 7.46
CA VAL A 698 -7.96 21.15 7.23
C VAL A 698 -7.04 22.24 6.67
N GLY A 699 -7.55 23.18 5.88
CA GLY A 699 -6.76 24.18 5.15
C GLY A 699 -6.54 25.52 5.85
N THR A 700 -6.99 25.67 7.10
CA THR A 700 -6.82 26.92 7.87
C THR A 700 -5.49 26.93 8.61
N ASP A 701 -4.70 28.01 8.43
CA ASP A 701 -3.43 28.17 9.13
C ASP A 701 -3.67 28.60 10.59
N MET A 702 -3.14 27.83 11.55
CA MET A 702 -3.28 28.12 12.99
C MET A 702 -2.60 29.42 13.45
N ALA A 703 -1.80 30.07 12.59
CA ALA A 703 -1.27 31.42 12.82
C ALA A 703 -2.20 32.54 12.33
N SER A 704 -3.24 32.26 11.55
CA SER A 704 -4.18 33.28 11.03
C SER A 704 -5.06 33.96 12.10
N ARG A 705 -4.99 33.51 13.36
CA ARG A 705 -5.66 34.09 14.53
C ARG A 705 -5.06 35.45 14.92
N GLU A 706 -5.46 36.50 14.22
CA GLU A 706 -5.03 37.87 14.51
C GLU A 706 -5.87 38.51 15.63
N THR A 707 -5.27 38.64 16.83
CA THR A 707 -5.93 39.19 18.04
C THR A 707 -5.64 40.68 18.29
N ARG A 708 -4.98 41.37 17.34
CA ARG A 708 -4.53 42.77 17.49
C ARG A 708 -5.52 43.75 16.84
N ALA A 709 -5.63 44.95 17.41
CA ALA A 709 -6.31 46.06 16.74
C ALA A 709 -5.58 46.38 15.42
N GLY A 710 -6.32 46.37 14.30
CA GLY A 710 -5.75 46.46 12.95
C GLY A 710 -5.55 45.13 12.22
N ALA A 711 -6.07 44.01 12.77
CA ALA A 711 -6.16 42.72 12.09
C ALA A 711 -6.89 42.79 10.73
N ASP A 712 -6.52 41.92 9.80
CA ASP A 712 -7.20 41.73 8.51
C ASP A 712 -8.60 41.12 8.72
N PRO A 713 -9.69 41.85 8.39
CA PRO A 713 -11.05 41.35 8.58
C PRO A 713 -11.36 40.07 7.79
N ALA A 714 -10.63 39.79 6.69
CA ALA A 714 -10.78 38.55 5.93
C ALA A 714 -10.23 37.35 6.71
N LYS A 715 -9.09 37.49 7.38
CA LYS A 715 -8.48 36.43 8.21
C LYS A 715 -9.30 36.17 9.47
N VAL A 716 -9.72 37.22 10.17
CA VAL A 716 -10.60 37.08 11.36
C VAL A 716 -11.88 36.34 10.99
N LYS A 717 -12.54 36.72 9.89
CA LYS A 717 -13.72 36.02 9.38
C LYS A 717 -13.46 34.57 8.97
N ALA A 718 -12.28 34.26 8.41
CA ALA A 718 -11.88 32.90 8.09
C ALA A 718 -11.64 32.06 9.37
N TRP A 719 -11.03 32.65 10.40
CA TRP A 719 -10.82 32.04 11.71
C TRP A 719 -12.14 31.73 12.42
N ASP A 720 -13.07 32.68 12.44
CA ASP A 720 -14.41 32.49 13.00
C ASP A 720 -15.17 31.37 12.27
N ALA A 721 -15.07 31.31 10.93
CA ALA A 721 -15.65 30.25 10.12
C ALA A 721 -15.02 28.88 10.41
N PHE A 722 -13.70 28.81 10.62
CA PHE A 722 -12.96 27.60 11.01
C PHE A 722 -13.38 27.09 12.39
N LEU A 723 -13.38 27.96 13.42
CA LEU A 723 -13.81 27.58 14.77
C LEU A 723 -15.29 27.18 14.81
N LYS A 724 -16.15 27.85 14.03
CA LYS A 724 -17.55 27.45 13.86
C LYS A 724 -17.66 26.06 13.23
N ALA A 725 -16.96 25.82 12.11
CA ALA A 725 -16.99 24.54 11.41
C ALA A 725 -16.51 23.39 12.31
N TRP A 726 -15.44 23.59 13.10
CA TRP A 726 -14.97 22.57 14.05
C TRP A 726 -15.96 22.31 15.19
N LYS A 727 -16.68 23.33 15.68
CA LYS A 727 -17.75 23.14 16.67
C LYS A 727 -18.95 22.37 16.08
N GLU A 728 -19.39 22.71 14.88
CA GLU A 728 -20.47 21.98 14.18
C GLU A 728 -20.08 20.52 13.87
N HIS A 729 -18.83 20.29 13.46
CA HIS A 729 -18.28 18.94 13.22
C HIS A 729 -18.13 18.14 14.52
N ALA A 730 -17.69 18.77 15.61
CA ALA A 730 -17.61 18.14 16.92
C ALA A 730 -19.00 17.68 17.42
N GLU A 731 -20.05 18.49 17.25
CA GLU A 731 -21.42 18.07 17.59
C GLU A 731 -21.92 16.88 16.75
N ALA A 732 -21.53 16.79 15.47
CA ALA A 732 -21.80 15.60 14.65
C ALA A 732 -21.04 14.36 15.15
N ILE A 733 -19.80 14.53 15.60
CA ILE A 733 -18.96 13.45 16.16
C ILE A 733 -19.48 13.00 17.54
N LYS A 734 -19.91 13.92 18.42
CA LYS A 734 -20.54 13.58 19.72
C LYS A 734 -21.74 12.67 19.53
N LYS A 735 -22.63 13.01 18.59
CA LYS A 735 -23.79 12.18 18.21
C LYS A 735 -23.34 10.77 17.80
N ARG A 736 -22.41 10.66 16.84
CA ARG A 736 -21.81 9.38 16.42
C ARG A 736 -21.23 8.57 17.60
N ILE A 737 -20.56 9.20 18.58
CA ILE A 737 -20.01 8.54 19.78
C ILE A 737 -21.13 8.05 20.72
N THR A 738 -22.20 8.83 20.91
CA THR A 738 -23.35 8.43 21.73
C THR A 738 -24.25 7.38 21.07
N GLU A 739 -24.33 7.38 19.73
CA GLU A 739 -25.23 6.54 18.92
C GLU A 739 -24.62 5.18 18.54
N LYS A 740 -23.27 5.05 18.47
CA LYS A 740 -22.59 3.76 18.44
C LYS A 740 -23.13 2.91 19.61
N LYS A 741 -23.85 1.82 19.35
CA LYS A 741 -24.27 0.88 20.41
C LYS A 741 -23.12 -0.06 20.76
#